data_AF-A0A8C5FQ18-F1
#
_entry.id   AF-A0A8C5FQ18-F1
#
_cell.length_a   1.000
_cell.length_b   1.000
_cell.length_c   1.000
_cell.angle_alpha   90.00
_cell.angle_beta   90.00
_cell.angle_gamma   90.00
#
_symmetry.space_group_name_H-M   'P 1'
#
loop_
_entity.id
_entity.type
_entity.pdbx_description
1 polymer ?
#
loop_
_entity_poly.entity_id
_entity_poly.type
_entity_poly.pdbx_seq_one_letter_code
_entity_poly.pdbx_strand_id
1 'polypeptide(L)'
;MCMRVFVNCLGVWLFSMFMIFHSHLSVSVSLSLSLSLSLSSFPPSSSLSLSLPSVWRQSCSRSRCGEQRLSYGLCSCSDDCLQKGDCCVNYKSQCQDGGKTWLDQECEEIGQPQCPAGFSKPPVILISMDGFRAGYLKAYGSMLPVLSKLRRCGTSTSHMRPVYPSKTFPNHYSIVTGLYPESHGIVDNKMYDVGRNALFSLRVPEKNNPEWYQGEPVWLTAMRNNLKAGTFFWPGSDVAISGRSQTLQAINMDPTARRYADRGPSSKPLTAWCDVPRWRIAEQRETGGAGDSIHSLPANLTSLLLPSTDVGSRSLPGGVVGWCRSVQVKDALKNVDQVIGSLMEGLKQRGLHRCVNLVLLSDHGMEEASCSRAAYISNYQSNVDDFIIIQGPAPRIRPKLDYKGLVKNLSCRADDQPMRPYMKEDLPKRLHFANNVRIEAAHLYMRAGWQAALKPDGVKYCKGGFHGSDNIFDNMQAVFIGYGPHLKHRTTVPPFENIEVYNLLCDLLGIPPSPNNGTHGSLNHLLKRPVHRPVHPAQLSHDAPCGAFSALPMGGLGCNCSSVETLNAKLIQINSTEAARLRQRHLPYGTPRVLQENAHFCLLYQADYVNGFSRDVLMPLWVSYTLPPPTGAQPPSPVNESCVREDVRVPPNASQTCERYHDDPTLTYGLLHPPVLSPVGLQPDSLLSSNMAPMFPAFKEVWTYIHTVLVQNYSRELNGVNIVSGPIFDKNYDGRFDTPKITAASEAPIPTHFFVILTSCADGGLRPELCAGPLQVRSFVLPHRPDHTETCASGPDYTWVEAWMLLHVSRVRDVELLSGLSFYQDRISVEETLQLKTFLYDV
;
A
#
# COMPACT_ATOMS: atom_id res chain seq x y z
N MET A 1 22.81 -63.87 15.28
CA MET A 1 23.03 -62.48 15.74
C MET A 1 21.87 -61.56 15.32
N CYS A 2 20.64 -62.08 15.43
CA CYS A 2 19.42 -61.32 15.63
C CYS A 2 19.32 -61.01 17.13
N MET A 3 19.57 -59.77 17.58
CA MET A 3 19.03 -59.22 18.85
C MET A 3 19.44 -57.76 19.05
N ARG A 4 19.12 -56.86 18.11
CA ARG A 4 19.19 -55.40 18.35
C ARG A 4 18.19 -54.55 17.56
N VAL A 5 17.24 -55.20 16.88
CA VAL A 5 16.16 -54.55 16.11
C VAL A 5 14.78 -54.73 16.77
N PHE A 6 14.69 -55.37 17.95
CA PHE A 6 13.39 -55.73 18.57
C PHE A 6 12.94 -54.87 19.77
N VAL A 7 13.66 -53.79 20.14
CA VAL A 7 13.26 -52.95 21.31
C VAL A 7 12.75 -51.55 20.93
N ASN A 8 12.90 -51.10 19.69
CA ASN A 8 12.36 -49.80 19.25
C ASN A 8 11.05 -49.87 18.45
N CYS A 9 10.43 -51.05 18.32
CA CYS A 9 9.12 -51.21 17.65
C CYS A 9 7.96 -51.59 18.58
N LEU A 10 8.18 -51.80 19.89
CA LEU A 10 7.07 -52.03 20.85
C LEU A 10 6.64 -50.79 21.66
N GLY A 11 7.44 -49.71 21.69
CA GLY A 11 7.12 -48.48 22.42
C GLY A 11 6.16 -47.52 21.69
N VAL A 12 5.97 -47.71 20.38
CA VAL A 12 5.14 -46.82 19.54
C VAL A 12 3.73 -47.37 19.32
N TRP A 13 3.48 -48.64 19.69
CA TRP A 13 2.16 -49.28 19.58
C TRP A 13 1.29 -49.19 20.84
N LEU A 14 1.86 -48.84 22.01
CA LEU A 14 1.11 -48.72 23.27
C LEU A 14 0.66 -47.29 23.61
N PHE A 15 1.17 -46.26 22.93
CA PHE A 15 0.73 -44.87 23.14
C PHE A 15 -0.43 -44.44 22.22
N SER A 16 -0.71 -45.20 21.16
CA SER A 16 -1.80 -44.93 20.22
C SER A 16 -3.13 -45.63 20.56
N MET A 17 -3.18 -46.47 21.62
CA MET A 17 -4.42 -47.09 22.11
C MET A 17 -5.07 -46.38 23.30
N PHE A 18 -4.45 -45.33 23.86
CA PHE A 18 -4.97 -44.62 25.06
C PHE A 18 -5.64 -43.27 24.78
N MET A 19 -5.80 -42.86 23.51
CA MET A 19 -6.51 -41.64 23.12
C MET A 19 -7.68 -41.89 22.15
N ILE A 20 -8.27 -43.07 22.22
CA ILE A 20 -9.56 -43.37 21.61
C ILE A 20 -10.38 -44.09 22.68
N PHE A 21 -11.01 -43.33 23.58
CA PHE A 21 -12.17 -43.70 24.42
C PHE A 21 -12.23 -42.75 25.62
N HIS A 22 -12.98 -41.65 25.50
CA HIS A 22 -14.03 -41.23 26.46
C HIS A 22 -14.39 -39.76 26.25
N SER A 23 -15.36 -39.57 25.37
CA SER A 23 -16.33 -38.48 25.41
C SER A 23 -17.53 -38.93 26.24
N HIS A 24 -18.04 -38.02 27.09
CA HIS A 24 -19.33 -38.06 27.81
C HIS A 24 -19.54 -39.12 28.91
N LEU A 25 -19.55 -38.70 30.18
CA LEU A 25 -20.77 -38.69 31.02
C LEU A 25 -20.50 -37.99 32.37
N SER A 26 -21.51 -37.25 32.81
CA SER A 26 -21.64 -36.57 34.10
C SER A 26 -21.72 -37.57 35.28
N VAL A 27 -21.32 -37.15 36.48
CA VAL A 27 -22.07 -37.23 37.76
C VAL A 27 -21.13 -36.95 38.94
N SER A 28 -21.56 -36.01 39.78
CA SER A 28 -21.00 -35.68 41.09
C SER A 28 -21.26 -36.79 42.11
N VAL A 29 -20.23 -37.21 42.87
CA VAL A 29 -20.41 -37.69 44.25
C VAL A 29 -19.18 -37.32 45.08
N SER A 30 -19.42 -36.51 46.10
CA SER A 30 -18.50 -36.23 47.21
C SER A 30 -18.44 -37.43 48.15
N LEU A 31 -17.27 -37.88 48.58
CA LEU A 31 -17.14 -38.48 49.91
C LEU A 31 -15.70 -38.37 50.43
N SER A 32 -15.58 -37.58 51.49
CA SER A 32 -14.45 -37.43 52.39
C SER A 32 -14.29 -38.65 53.28
N LEU A 33 -13.07 -39.18 53.41
CA LEU A 33 -12.65 -39.90 54.61
C LEU A 33 -11.17 -39.67 54.88
N SER A 34 -10.94 -38.96 55.99
CA SER A 34 -9.70 -38.78 56.70
C SER A 34 -9.40 -40.00 57.56
N LEU A 35 -8.16 -40.52 57.52
CA LEU A 35 -7.56 -41.17 58.68
C LEU A 35 -6.04 -41.03 58.68
N SER A 36 -5.55 -40.69 59.86
CA SER A 36 -4.21 -40.25 60.26
C SER A 36 -3.28 -41.39 60.68
N LEU A 37 -1.98 -41.04 60.82
CA LEU A 37 -0.80 -41.75 61.40
C LEU A 37 0.17 -42.26 60.32
N SER A 38 1.49 -42.06 60.38
CA SER A 38 2.41 -41.64 61.45
C SER A 38 3.74 -41.12 60.84
N LEU A 39 4.44 -40.26 61.57
CA LEU A 39 5.80 -39.81 61.27
C LEU A 39 6.83 -40.82 61.79
N SER A 40 7.79 -41.23 60.97
CA SER A 40 9.23 -41.23 61.32
C SER A 40 10.15 -41.70 60.18
N SER A 41 11.29 -41.02 60.10
CA SER A 41 12.59 -41.42 59.51
C SER A 41 12.75 -41.51 57.98
N PHE A 42 13.27 -40.43 57.36
CA PHE A 42 14.43 -40.43 56.45
C PHE A 42 15.04 -38.99 56.38
N PRO A 43 16.37 -38.83 56.15
CA PRO A 43 17.15 -37.60 56.36
C PRO A 43 17.10 -36.61 55.17
N PRO A 44 17.53 -35.34 55.35
CA PRO A 44 17.33 -34.26 54.39
C PRO A 44 18.45 -34.20 53.35
N SER A 45 18.13 -34.20 52.05
CA SER A 45 18.90 -33.48 51.01
C SER A 45 18.38 -33.79 49.60
N SER A 46 17.46 -32.96 49.13
CA SER A 46 17.46 -32.47 47.74
C SER A 46 16.30 -31.49 47.62
N SER A 47 16.64 -30.20 47.57
CA SER A 47 15.74 -29.11 47.27
C SER A 47 14.97 -29.37 45.97
N LEU A 48 13.70 -29.75 46.08
CA LEU A 48 12.74 -29.59 44.99
C LEU A 48 12.53 -28.09 44.78
N SER A 49 13.33 -27.49 43.91
CA SER A 49 12.98 -26.20 43.31
C SER A 49 11.76 -26.42 42.43
N LEU A 50 10.57 -26.16 42.97
CA LEU A 50 9.37 -25.94 42.18
C LEU A 50 9.67 -24.79 41.20
N SER A 51 9.98 -25.15 39.95
CA SER A 51 10.18 -24.19 38.87
C SER A 51 8.84 -23.54 38.55
N LEU A 52 8.56 -22.40 39.18
CA LEU A 52 7.48 -21.50 38.76
C LEU A 52 7.68 -21.09 37.29
N PRO A 53 6.61 -20.96 36.48
CA PRO A 53 6.70 -20.60 35.07
C PRO A 53 7.49 -19.30 34.83
N SER A 54 8.22 -19.22 33.72
CA SER A 54 9.10 -18.10 33.33
C SER A 54 8.44 -16.71 33.35
N VAL A 55 7.11 -16.64 33.20
CA VAL A 55 6.32 -15.39 33.27
C VAL A 55 6.36 -14.73 34.65
N TRP A 56 6.55 -15.50 35.74
CA TRP A 56 6.61 -14.98 37.10
C TRP A 56 7.92 -14.26 37.45
N ARG A 57 8.93 -14.30 36.56
CA ARG A 57 10.26 -13.71 36.80
C ARG A 57 10.44 -12.29 36.27
N GLN A 58 9.43 -11.73 35.58
CA GLN A 58 9.57 -10.46 34.83
C GLN A 58 8.54 -9.38 35.18
N SER A 59 7.61 -9.70 36.07
CA SER A 59 6.64 -8.76 36.61
C SER A 59 6.65 -8.84 38.13
N CYS A 60 6.34 -7.73 38.77
CA CYS A 60 6.03 -7.73 40.19
C CYS A 60 4.65 -8.34 40.42
N SER A 61 4.51 -8.97 41.58
CA SER A 61 3.26 -9.46 42.16
C SER A 61 3.21 -8.98 43.62
N ARG A 62 2.06 -9.11 44.29
CA ARG A 62 1.97 -8.82 45.74
C ARG A 62 3.03 -9.54 46.58
N SER A 63 3.43 -10.75 46.16
CA SER A 63 4.45 -11.55 46.85
C SER A 63 5.89 -11.14 46.53
N ARG A 64 6.13 -10.37 45.46
CA ARG A 64 7.47 -9.87 45.08
C ARG A 64 7.73 -8.43 45.53
N CYS A 65 6.71 -7.68 45.93
CA CYS A 65 6.90 -6.30 46.40
C CYS A 65 7.72 -6.29 47.70
N GLY A 66 8.83 -5.54 47.71
CA GLY A 66 9.77 -5.54 48.84
C GLY A 66 10.63 -6.80 48.91
N GLU A 67 10.77 -7.55 47.81
CA GLU A 67 11.64 -8.73 47.78
C GLU A 67 13.10 -8.37 48.11
N GLN A 68 13.79 -9.29 48.79
CA GLN A 68 15.24 -9.24 48.82
C GLN A 68 15.78 -9.50 47.41
N ARG A 69 16.80 -8.75 47.01
CA ARG A 69 17.35 -8.83 45.65
C ARG A 69 17.82 -10.24 45.33
N LEU A 70 17.27 -10.78 44.24
CA LEU A 70 17.69 -12.06 43.67
C LEU A 70 18.82 -11.80 42.68
N SER A 71 19.94 -12.52 42.81
CA SER A 71 21.11 -12.40 41.92
C SER A 71 20.85 -12.86 40.48
N TYR A 72 19.76 -13.60 40.27
CA TYR A 72 19.32 -14.17 38.99
C TYR A 72 17.94 -13.66 38.54
N GLY A 73 17.43 -12.58 39.13
CA GLY A 73 16.20 -11.92 38.69
C GLY A 73 16.42 -11.12 37.41
N LEU A 74 15.52 -11.24 36.43
CA LEU A 74 15.57 -10.44 35.20
C LEU A 74 15.25 -8.96 35.48
N CYS A 75 14.39 -8.70 36.45
CA CYS A 75 14.09 -7.38 36.98
C CYS A 75 13.80 -7.48 38.49
N SER A 76 13.95 -6.37 39.21
CA SER A 76 13.77 -6.32 40.66
C SER A 76 12.42 -5.71 41.07
N CYS A 77 11.87 -6.18 42.18
CA CYS A 77 10.74 -5.56 42.90
C CYS A 77 11.14 -5.11 44.32
N SER A 78 12.44 -5.02 44.58
CA SER A 78 13.02 -4.47 45.81
C SER A 78 12.83 -2.96 45.92
N ASP A 79 12.86 -2.43 47.14
CA ASP A 79 12.62 -1.00 47.40
C ASP A 79 13.67 -0.07 46.75
N ASP A 80 14.88 -0.58 46.50
CA ASP A 80 15.97 0.15 45.84
C ASP A 80 15.96 0.02 44.30
N CYS A 81 14.97 -0.66 43.70
CA CYS A 81 14.99 -0.94 42.25
C CYS A 81 14.92 0.32 41.39
N LEU A 82 14.23 1.37 41.87
CA LEU A 82 14.08 2.63 41.12
C LEU A 82 15.41 3.36 41.07
N GLN A 83 16.13 3.38 42.19
CA GLN A 83 17.45 4.00 42.31
C GLN A 83 18.48 3.26 41.44
N LYS A 84 18.42 1.93 41.38
CA LYS A 84 19.31 1.11 40.52
C LYS A 84 18.88 1.04 39.06
N GLY A 85 17.67 1.51 38.75
CA GLY A 85 17.12 1.54 37.39
C GLY A 85 16.79 0.16 36.81
N ASP A 86 16.48 -0.83 37.67
CA ASP A 86 16.26 -2.22 37.29
C ASP A 86 14.91 -2.79 37.74
N CYS A 87 13.95 -1.92 38.08
CA CYS A 87 12.59 -2.34 38.40
C CYS A 87 11.91 -3.09 37.25
N CYS A 88 11.04 -4.04 37.60
CA CYS A 88 10.07 -4.58 36.65
C CYS A 88 9.11 -3.47 36.15
N VAL A 89 8.58 -3.65 34.93
CA VAL A 89 7.77 -2.61 34.24
C VAL A 89 6.52 -2.21 35.01
N ASN A 90 5.92 -3.12 35.75
CA ASN A 90 4.71 -2.91 36.55
C ASN A 90 5.01 -2.62 38.03
N TYR A 91 6.27 -2.33 38.42
CA TYR A 91 6.63 -2.13 39.83
C TYR A 91 5.83 -0.99 40.48
N LYS A 92 5.71 0.17 39.83
CA LYS A 92 4.97 1.32 40.40
C LYS A 92 3.49 0.98 40.59
N SER A 93 2.84 0.45 39.56
CA SER A 93 1.42 0.07 39.63
C SER A 93 1.15 -1.04 40.65
N GLN A 94 2.08 -2.00 40.79
CA GLN A 94 1.87 -3.19 41.63
C GLN A 94 2.31 -3.01 43.08
N CYS A 95 3.38 -2.27 43.34
CA CYS A 95 4.08 -2.24 44.63
C CYS A 95 4.11 -0.88 45.34
N GLN A 96 3.96 0.24 44.62
CA GLN A 96 4.05 1.57 45.23
C GLN A 96 2.73 2.34 45.23
N ASP A 97 1.99 2.33 44.13
CA ASP A 97 0.97 3.37 43.93
C ASP A 97 -0.46 2.95 44.28
N GLY A 98 -0.77 1.67 44.55
CA GLY A 98 -2.17 1.20 44.48
C GLY A 98 -2.85 1.64 43.17
N GLY A 99 -2.04 1.95 42.16
CA GLY A 99 -2.32 2.93 41.15
C GLY A 99 -2.87 2.26 39.91
N LYS A 100 -3.89 2.88 39.32
CA LYS A 100 -4.42 2.51 38.00
C LYS A 100 -3.26 2.28 37.04
N THR A 101 -3.24 1.14 36.34
CA THR A 101 -2.26 0.89 35.26
C THR A 101 -2.41 1.93 34.14
N TRP A 102 -1.51 1.99 33.17
CA TRP A 102 -1.76 2.79 31.97
C TRP A 102 -3.09 2.41 31.35
N LEU A 103 -3.46 1.13 31.32
CA LEU A 103 -4.72 0.65 30.74
C LEU A 103 -5.96 1.19 31.48
N ASP A 104 -5.90 1.27 32.81
CA ASP A 104 -7.02 1.69 33.67
C ASP A 104 -7.29 3.21 33.69
N GLN A 105 -6.36 4.02 33.16
CA GLN A 105 -6.55 5.47 33.08
C GLN A 105 -7.56 5.87 32.00
N GLU A 106 -8.19 7.04 32.11
CA GLU A 106 -9.03 7.54 31.03
C GLU A 106 -8.21 8.05 29.84
N CYS A 107 -8.84 8.16 28.67
CA CYS A 107 -8.22 8.81 27.52
C CYS A 107 -8.18 10.32 27.77
N GLU A 108 -6.98 10.87 27.98
CA GLU A 108 -6.74 12.31 28.11
C GLU A 108 -6.07 12.87 26.84
N GLU A 109 -6.43 14.10 26.47
CA GLU A 109 -5.73 14.83 25.43
C GLU A 109 -4.37 15.36 25.93
N ILE A 110 -3.32 15.14 25.13
CA ILE A 110 -1.98 15.65 25.42
C ILE A 110 -1.79 16.96 24.66
N GLY A 111 -2.12 18.10 25.27
CA GLY A 111 -2.01 19.42 24.64
C GLY A 111 -0.56 19.88 24.40
N GLN A 112 0.32 19.60 25.35
CA GLN A 112 1.77 19.82 25.23
C GLN A 112 2.53 18.56 25.68
N PRO A 113 3.71 18.27 25.10
CA PRO A 113 4.52 17.12 25.50
C PRO A 113 5.02 17.27 26.94
N GLN A 114 4.85 16.23 27.74
CA GLN A 114 5.35 16.15 29.12
C GLN A 114 6.60 15.28 29.15
N CYS A 115 7.76 15.88 28.84
CA CYS A 115 9.03 15.16 28.71
C CYS A 115 9.94 15.36 29.93
N PRO A 116 10.57 14.29 30.46
CA PRO A 116 11.56 14.43 31.51
C PRO A 116 12.86 15.07 30.99
N ALA A 117 13.72 15.51 31.93
CA ALA A 117 15.03 16.08 31.59
C ALA A 117 15.84 15.12 30.70
N GLY A 118 16.48 15.67 29.66
CA GLY A 118 17.20 14.90 28.62
C GLY A 118 16.41 14.65 27.33
N PHE A 119 15.10 14.90 27.32
CA PHE A 119 14.25 14.84 26.12
C PHE A 119 13.80 16.25 25.68
N SER A 120 14.67 16.98 25.00
CA SER A 120 14.36 18.33 24.47
C SER A 120 13.31 18.31 23.36
N LYS A 121 13.16 17.17 22.68
CA LYS A 121 12.09 16.91 21.71
C LYS A 121 11.41 15.56 22.02
N PRO A 122 10.09 15.45 21.83
CA PRO A 122 9.38 14.19 21.79
C PRO A 122 10.06 13.15 20.89
N PRO A 123 10.48 11.99 21.40
CA PRO A 123 11.00 10.91 20.56
C PRO A 123 9.86 10.22 19.80
N VAL A 124 10.21 9.55 18.71
CA VAL A 124 9.31 8.73 17.90
C VAL A 124 9.64 7.25 18.11
N ILE A 125 8.61 6.45 18.43
CA ILE A 125 8.72 5.00 18.48
C ILE A 125 7.85 4.42 17.37
N LEU A 126 8.48 3.73 16.42
CA LEU A 126 7.83 3.02 15.32
C LEU A 126 7.80 1.53 15.63
N ILE A 127 6.62 0.93 15.68
CA ILE A 127 6.45 -0.49 16.01
C ILE A 127 5.65 -1.16 14.90
N SER A 128 6.25 -2.19 14.30
CA SER A 128 5.58 -3.06 13.34
C SER A 128 5.12 -4.37 13.99
N MET A 129 3.89 -4.77 13.70
CA MET A 129 3.30 -6.06 14.06
C MET A 129 3.11 -6.87 12.76
N ASP A 130 4.09 -7.70 12.41
CA ASP A 130 4.19 -8.38 11.11
C ASP A 130 2.93 -9.23 10.81
N GLY A 131 2.29 -9.00 9.67
CA GLY A 131 1.07 -9.71 9.26
C GLY A 131 -0.18 -9.39 10.11
N PHE A 132 -0.17 -8.32 10.91
CA PHE A 132 -1.36 -7.88 11.63
C PHE A 132 -2.36 -7.26 10.64
N ARG A 133 -3.29 -8.09 10.14
CA ARG A 133 -4.39 -7.67 9.28
C ARG A 133 -5.32 -6.67 9.99
N ALA A 134 -5.70 -5.59 9.31
CA ALA A 134 -6.62 -4.56 9.82
C ALA A 134 -7.92 -5.15 10.40
N GLY A 135 -8.47 -6.16 9.72
CA GLY A 135 -9.67 -6.89 10.13
C GLY A 135 -9.58 -7.55 11.52
N TYR A 136 -8.38 -7.84 12.04
CA TYR A 136 -8.23 -8.40 13.39
C TYR A 136 -8.66 -7.43 14.49
N LEU A 137 -8.40 -6.13 14.36
CA LEU A 137 -8.88 -5.14 15.34
C LEU A 137 -10.40 -5.04 15.36
N LYS A 138 -11.05 -5.18 14.19
CA LYS A 138 -12.51 -5.19 14.09
C LYS A 138 -13.10 -6.46 14.70
N ALA A 139 -12.49 -7.61 14.44
CA ALA A 139 -13.00 -8.91 14.87
C ALA A 139 -12.68 -9.24 16.35
N TYR A 140 -11.55 -8.77 16.87
CA TYR A 140 -10.99 -9.22 18.16
C TYR A 140 -10.69 -8.08 19.13
N GLY A 141 -11.13 -6.85 18.86
CA GLY A 141 -10.84 -5.69 19.72
C GLY A 141 -11.15 -5.91 21.21
N SER A 142 -12.21 -6.64 21.55
CA SER A 142 -12.55 -6.98 22.94
C SER A 142 -11.50 -7.83 23.67
N MET A 143 -10.69 -8.60 22.94
CA MET A 143 -9.56 -9.37 23.49
C MET A 143 -8.23 -8.61 23.44
N LEU A 144 -8.22 -7.42 22.85
CA LEU A 144 -7.03 -6.57 22.63
C LEU A 144 -7.24 -5.22 23.32
N PRO A 145 -7.35 -5.19 24.66
CA PRO A 145 -7.74 -3.99 25.39
C PRO A 145 -6.71 -2.85 25.24
N VAL A 146 -5.41 -3.16 25.14
CA VAL A 146 -4.36 -2.13 24.99
C VAL A 146 -4.44 -1.49 23.61
N LEU A 147 -4.44 -2.29 22.54
CA LEU A 147 -4.54 -1.81 21.17
C LEU A 147 -5.86 -1.08 20.93
N SER A 148 -6.97 -1.59 21.49
CA SER A 148 -8.27 -0.91 21.42
C SER A 148 -8.26 0.42 22.15
N LYS A 149 -7.56 0.52 23.28
CA LYS A 149 -7.38 1.80 23.97
C LYS A 149 -6.51 2.76 23.17
N LEU A 150 -5.39 2.32 22.60
CA LEU A 150 -4.54 3.18 21.76
C LEU A 150 -5.30 3.69 20.54
N ARG A 151 -6.08 2.82 19.88
CA ARG A 151 -6.96 3.20 18.77
C ARG A 151 -8.00 4.24 19.19
N ARG A 152 -8.65 4.04 20.35
CA ARG A 152 -9.68 4.94 20.88
C ARG A 152 -9.12 6.29 21.34
N CYS A 153 -7.98 6.30 22.03
CA CYS A 153 -7.36 7.53 22.55
C CYS A 153 -6.50 8.27 21.50
N GLY A 154 -6.03 7.58 20.47
CA GLY A 154 -5.10 8.12 19.47
C GLY A 154 -5.78 8.59 18.18
N THR A 155 -4.99 8.59 17.13
CA THR A 155 -5.44 8.70 15.73
C THR A 155 -5.31 7.32 15.07
N SER A 156 -6.32 6.89 14.34
CA SER A 156 -6.29 5.61 13.62
C SER A 156 -6.96 5.73 12.27
N THR A 157 -6.76 4.72 11.41
CA THR A 157 -7.53 4.56 10.17
C THR A 157 -8.23 3.22 10.18
N SER A 158 -9.26 3.05 9.35
CA SER A 158 -9.91 1.75 9.17
C SER A 158 -8.92 0.72 8.65
N HIS A 159 -8.01 1.15 7.78
CA HIS A 159 -6.85 0.38 7.35
C HIS A 159 -5.79 1.28 6.69
N MET A 160 -4.55 0.79 6.68
CA MET A 160 -3.45 1.32 5.89
C MET A 160 -3.19 0.37 4.72
N ARG A 161 -3.04 0.92 3.51
CA ARG A 161 -2.79 0.12 2.31
C ARG A 161 -1.29 -0.20 2.17
N PRO A 162 -0.90 -1.48 2.03
CA PRO A 162 0.48 -1.85 1.75
C PRO A 162 0.90 -1.50 0.31
N VAL A 163 2.19 -1.58 0.01
CA VAL A 163 2.70 -1.65 -1.38
C VAL A 163 2.57 -3.08 -1.91
N TYR A 164 2.55 -3.20 -3.25
CA TYR A 164 2.60 -4.49 -3.93
C TYR A 164 4.04 -4.94 -4.23
N PRO A 165 4.38 -6.24 -4.06
CA PRO A 165 3.57 -7.27 -3.44
C PRO A 165 3.47 -7.05 -1.93
N SER A 166 2.34 -7.46 -1.33
CA SER A 166 2.08 -7.34 0.12
C SER A 166 2.92 -8.32 0.96
N LYS A 167 4.25 -8.14 0.92
CA LYS A 167 5.29 -8.97 1.54
C LYS A 167 6.11 -8.17 2.54
N THR A 168 6.71 -8.89 3.49
CA THR A 168 7.43 -8.33 4.63
C THR A 168 8.54 -7.35 4.26
N PHE A 169 9.57 -7.75 3.51
CA PHE A 169 10.70 -6.87 3.21
C PHE A 169 10.33 -5.66 2.35
N PRO A 170 9.57 -5.82 1.25
CA PRO A 170 9.13 -4.67 0.47
C PRO A 170 8.38 -3.64 1.32
N ASN A 171 7.38 -4.05 2.08
CA ASN A 171 6.54 -3.13 2.85
C ASN A 171 7.26 -2.47 4.01
N HIS A 172 8.05 -3.22 4.79
CA HIS A 172 8.83 -2.62 5.87
C HIS A 172 9.84 -1.60 5.36
N TYR A 173 10.44 -1.84 4.19
CA TYR A 173 11.40 -0.92 3.60
C TYR A 173 10.71 0.29 2.95
N SER A 174 9.54 0.12 2.33
CA SER A 174 8.67 1.22 1.88
C SER A 174 8.24 2.14 3.03
N ILE A 175 7.83 1.60 4.18
CA ILE A 175 7.42 2.40 5.35
C ILE A 175 8.51 3.37 5.80
N VAL A 176 9.77 2.94 5.76
CA VAL A 176 10.91 3.74 6.25
C VAL A 176 11.64 4.52 5.16
N THR A 177 11.26 4.39 3.89
CA THR A 177 11.85 5.16 2.77
C THR A 177 10.84 6.03 2.05
N GLY A 178 9.55 5.74 2.18
CA GLY A 178 8.47 6.34 1.40
C GLY A 178 8.49 5.97 -0.08
N LEU A 179 9.26 4.93 -0.45
CA LEU A 179 9.46 4.52 -1.84
C LEU A 179 8.64 3.28 -2.21
N TYR A 180 8.29 3.17 -3.49
CA TYR A 180 7.77 1.91 -4.06
C TYR A 180 8.88 0.86 -4.19
N PRO A 181 8.54 -0.45 -4.18
CA PRO A 181 9.51 -1.52 -4.33
C PRO A 181 10.37 -1.46 -5.58
N GLU A 182 9.81 -1.02 -6.69
CA GLU A 182 10.57 -0.82 -7.93
C GLU A 182 11.66 0.25 -7.79
N SER A 183 11.47 1.26 -6.93
CA SER A 183 12.42 2.35 -6.70
C SER A 183 13.47 2.00 -5.65
N HIS A 184 13.06 1.42 -4.52
CA HIS A 184 14.00 1.10 -3.44
C HIS A 184 14.72 -0.25 -3.61
N GLY A 185 14.34 -1.03 -4.63
CA GLY A 185 15.04 -2.23 -5.10
C GLY A 185 14.76 -3.52 -4.33
N ILE A 186 13.95 -3.48 -3.27
CA ILE A 186 13.59 -4.66 -2.47
C ILE A 186 12.19 -5.12 -2.92
N VAL A 187 12.13 -5.88 -4.01
CA VAL A 187 10.86 -6.19 -4.71
C VAL A 187 10.13 -7.43 -4.17
N ASP A 188 10.82 -8.31 -3.44
CA ASP A 188 10.24 -9.40 -2.67
C ASP A 188 11.27 -9.89 -1.62
N ASN A 189 10.86 -10.79 -0.71
CA ASN A 189 11.70 -11.55 0.21
C ASN A 189 12.67 -12.52 -0.51
N LYS A 190 12.44 -12.77 -1.80
CA LYS A 190 13.28 -13.55 -2.71
C LYS A 190 13.26 -12.90 -4.08
N MET A 191 14.42 -12.49 -4.58
CA MET A 191 14.54 -11.82 -5.87
C MET A 191 15.91 -12.12 -6.49
N TYR A 192 16.00 -12.00 -7.82
CA TYR A 192 17.23 -12.22 -8.55
C TYR A 192 17.53 -11.00 -9.41
N ASP A 193 18.76 -10.53 -9.34
CA ASP A 193 19.25 -9.41 -10.13
C ASP A 193 20.07 -9.96 -11.30
N VAL A 194 19.53 -9.85 -12.51
CA VAL A 194 20.17 -10.36 -13.74
C VAL A 194 21.46 -9.61 -14.06
N GLY A 195 21.56 -8.31 -13.73
CA GLY A 195 22.74 -7.51 -14.00
C GLY A 195 23.90 -7.88 -13.08
N ARG A 196 23.58 -8.32 -11.87
CA ARG A 196 24.55 -8.71 -10.84
C ARG A 196 24.77 -10.23 -10.76
N ASN A 197 23.94 -11.00 -11.47
CA ASN A 197 23.88 -12.45 -11.40
C ASN A 197 23.83 -12.98 -9.94
N ALA A 198 22.99 -12.35 -9.11
CA ALA A 198 22.93 -12.61 -7.67
C ALA A 198 21.51 -12.90 -7.20
N LEU A 199 21.37 -13.84 -6.26
CA LEU A 199 20.09 -14.19 -5.63
C LEU A 199 20.01 -13.60 -4.23
N PHE A 200 19.05 -12.70 -4.02
CA PHE A 200 18.68 -12.24 -2.70
C PHE A 200 17.68 -13.20 -2.06
N SER A 201 17.94 -13.57 -0.81
CA SER A 201 16.96 -14.21 0.06
C SER A 201 17.27 -13.93 1.53
N LEU A 202 16.24 -13.92 2.37
CA LEU A 202 16.38 -13.65 3.81
C LEU A 202 17.27 -14.64 4.57
N ARG A 203 17.62 -15.78 3.96
CA ARG A 203 18.39 -16.88 4.57
C ARG A 203 19.82 -17.00 4.05
N VAL A 204 20.25 -16.12 3.16
CA VAL A 204 21.59 -16.16 2.58
C VAL A 204 22.37 -14.89 2.95
N PRO A 205 23.71 -14.94 2.99
CA PRO A 205 24.54 -13.78 3.31
C PRO A 205 24.30 -12.56 2.41
N GLU A 206 23.83 -12.80 1.18
CA GLU A 206 23.49 -11.77 0.20
C GLU A 206 22.47 -10.74 0.71
N LYS A 207 21.65 -11.11 1.71
CA LYS A 207 20.78 -10.18 2.44
C LYS A 207 21.56 -8.97 3.00
N ASN A 208 22.82 -9.13 3.39
CA ASN A 208 23.60 -8.07 4.01
C ASN A 208 24.37 -7.20 3.00
N ASN A 209 24.21 -7.45 1.70
CA ASN A 209 24.88 -6.68 0.66
C ASN A 209 24.16 -5.33 0.43
N PRO A 210 24.80 -4.16 0.66
CA PRO A 210 24.16 -2.85 0.55
C PRO A 210 23.59 -2.52 -0.83
N GLU A 211 24.13 -3.10 -1.91
CA GLU A 211 23.68 -2.81 -3.28
C GLU A 211 22.22 -3.26 -3.57
N TRP A 212 21.62 -4.08 -2.70
CA TRP A 212 20.20 -4.40 -2.78
C TRP A 212 19.31 -3.24 -2.31
N TYR A 213 19.80 -2.40 -1.40
CA TYR A 213 19.03 -1.42 -0.66
C TYR A 213 19.25 -0.03 -1.25
N GLN A 214 18.28 0.45 -2.01
CA GLN A 214 18.30 1.79 -2.59
C GLN A 214 17.49 2.77 -1.72
N GLY A 215 17.55 4.07 -2.03
CA GLY A 215 16.87 5.10 -1.26
C GLY A 215 17.50 5.40 0.10
N GLU A 216 16.84 6.24 0.90
CA GLU A 216 17.33 6.66 2.22
C GLU A 216 16.32 6.29 3.31
N PRO A 217 16.59 5.27 4.14
CA PRO A 217 15.72 4.94 5.24
C PRO A 217 15.76 6.01 6.34
N VAL A 218 14.65 6.19 7.06
CA VAL A 218 14.41 7.29 8.01
C VAL A 218 15.44 7.39 9.13
N TRP A 219 16.08 6.28 9.53
CA TRP A 219 17.18 6.34 10.49
C TRP A 219 18.42 7.05 9.94
N LEU A 220 18.74 6.89 8.65
CA LEU A 220 19.81 7.64 7.99
C LEU A 220 19.41 9.10 7.80
N THR A 221 18.14 9.40 7.47
CA THR A 221 17.62 10.76 7.40
C THR A 221 17.72 11.47 8.75
N ALA A 222 17.38 10.77 9.84
CA ALA A 222 17.52 11.27 11.20
C ALA A 222 18.99 11.56 11.55
N MET A 223 19.90 10.63 11.25
CA MET A 223 21.35 10.80 11.49
C MET A 223 21.94 11.95 10.69
N ARG A 224 21.53 12.12 9.42
CA ARG A 224 21.93 13.26 8.58
C ARG A 224 21.51 14.60 9.19
N ASN A 225 20.45 14.60 9.99
CA ASN A 225 19.92 15.76 10.72
C ASN A 225 20.34 15.78 12.21
N ASN A 226 21.46 15.13 12.56
CA ASN A 226 22.03 15.11 13.91
C ASN A 226 21.13 14.49 15.00
N LEU A 227 20.22 13.60 14.62
CA LEU A 227 19.40 12.83 15.53
C LEU A 227 19.93 11.40 15.68
N LYS A 228 19.78 10.82 16.86
CA LYS A 228 20.18 9.42 17.10
C LYS A 228 19.03 8.47 16.77
N ALA A 229 19.35 7.36 16.10
CA ALA A 229 18.39 6.30 15.78
C ALA A 229 18.83 4.96 16.38
N GLY A 230 17.88 4.24 16.98
CA GLY A 230 18.06 2.86 17.45
C GLY A 230 17.03 1.94 16.83
N THR A 231 17.46 0.82 16.26
CA THR A 231 16.51 -0.13 15.66
C THR A 231 16.71 -1.55 16.17
N PHE A 232 15.58 -2.23 16.29
CA PHE A 232 15.48 -3.62 16.73
C PHE A 232 14.76 -4.40 15.62
N PHE A 233 15.58 -5.06 14.79
CA PHE A 233 15.17 -6.05 13.78
C PHE A 233 14.46 -5.50 12.52
N TRP A 234 14.52 -4.20 12.23
CA TRP A 234 13.87 -3.66 11.03
C TRP A 234 14.60 -4.10 9.74
N PRO A 235 13.91 -4.52 8.67
CA PRO A 235 14.55 -4.86 7.39
C PRO A 235 15.45 -3.73 6.84
N GLY A 236 16.71 -4.04 6.57
CA GLY A 236 17.73 -3.09 6.10
C GLY A 236 18.49 -2.35 7.21
N SER A 237 18.05 -2.45 8.47
CA SER A 237 18.73 -1.79 9.59
C SER A 237 20.08 -2.41 9.97
N ASP A 238 20.31 -3.66 9.58
CA ASP A 238 21.53 -4.42 9.79
C ASP A 238 22.49 -4.37 8.60
N VAL A 239 22.24 -3.47 7.66
CA VAL A 239 23.01 -3.28 6.43
C VAL A 239 23.62 -1.87 6.42
N ALA A 240 24.88 -1.76 6.00
CA ALA A 240 25.59 -0.49 5.87
C ALA A 240 25.18 0.25 4.58
N ILE A 241 23.95 0.77 4.55
CA ILE A 241 23.37 1.47 3.39
C ILE A 241 24.12 2.80 3.19
N SER A 242 24.61 3.04 1.97
CA SER A 242 25.47 4.19 1.64
C SER A 242 26.70 4.33 2.55
N GLY A 243 27.26 3.19 2.98
CA GLY A 243 28.42 3.14 3.87
C GLY A 243 28.14 3.58 5.31
N ARG A 244 26.87 3.79 5.67
CA ARG A 244 26.45 4.22 7.01
C ARG A 244 25.56 3.17 7.65
N SER A 245 25.89 2.85 8.90
CA SER A 245 25.02 2.06 9.78
C SER A 245 24.38 2.98 10.80
N GLN A 246 23.28 2.54 11.40
CA GLN A 246 22.58 3.27 12.45
C GLN A 246 23.43 3.52 13.71
N THR A 247 23.05 4.51 14.51
CA THR A 247 23.75 4.88 15.74
C THR A 247 23.74 3.76 16.79
N LEU A 248 22.64 3.01 16.91
CA LEU A 248 22.47 1.95 17.89
C LEU A 248 21.83 0.72 17.25
N GLN A 249 22.48 -0.44 17.36
CA GLN A 249 22.00 -1.69 16.80
C GLN A 249 21.86 -2.76 17.87
N ALA A 250 20.82 -3.59 17.75
CA ALA A 250 20.55 -4.74 18.60
C ALA A 250 21.64 -5.85 18.56
N ILE A 251 22.83 -5.60 17.99
CA ILE A 251 23.94 -6.58 17.89
C ILE A 251 24.40 -7.05 19.28
N ASN A 252 24.17 -6.27 20.34
CA ASN A 252 24.51 -6.63 21.72
C ASN A 252 23.40 -7.41 22.47
N MET A 253 22.64 -8.24 21.75
CA MET A 253 21.82 -9.28 22.39
C MET A 253 22.64 -10.57 22.54
N ASP A 254 22.45 -11.26 23.67
CA ASP A 254 23.08 -12.55 24.00
C ASP A 254 23.13 -13.51 22.78
N PRO A 255 24.26 -14.17 22.48
CA PRO A 255 24.35 -15.18 21.41
C PRO A 255 23.22 -16.23 21.42
N THR A 256 22.56 -16.47 22.56
CA THR A 256 21.36 -17.28 22.64
C THR A 256 20.15 -16.63 21.94
N ALA A 257 19.88 -15.35 22.17
CA ALA A 257 18.83 -14.57 21.49
C ALA A 257 19.12 -14.40 19.98
N ARG A 258 20.41 -14.28 19.61
CA ARG A 258 20.85 -14.28 18.22
C ARG A 258 20.56 -15.61 17.52
N ARG A 259 20.77 -16.77 18.19
CA ARG A 259 20.33 -18.08 17.68
C ARG A 259 18.80 -18.24 17.57
N TYR A 260 18.01 -17.49 18.34
CA TYR A 260 16.54 -17.47 18.22
C TYR A 260 16.06 -16.60 17.06
N ALA A 261 16.79 -15.54 16.70
CA ALA A 261 16.52 -14.71 15.52
C ALA A 261 17.06 -15.34 14.21
N ASP A 262 18.22 -16.00 14.25
CA ASP A 262 18.87 -16.63 13.10
C ASP A 262 18.24 -17.98 12.70
N ARG A 263 17.56 -18.66 13.63
CA ARG A 263 16.71 -19.80 13.29
C ARG A 263 15.37 -19.26 12.80
N GLY A 264 15.19 -19.28 11.48
CA GLY A 264 13.90 -18.98 10.83
C GLY A 264 12.72 -19.79 11.43
N PRO A 265 11.49 -19.59 10.93
CA PRO A 265 10.23 -19.86 11.62
C PRO A 265 10.00 -21.37 11.87
N SER A 266 10.62 -21.91 12.91
CA SER A 266 10.41 -23.27 13.40
C SER A 266 10.14 -23.22 14.91
N SER A 267 8.86 -23.38 15.25
CA SER A 267 8.33 -24.07 16.43
C SER A 267 9.26 -24.21 17.66
N LYS A 268 9.27 -23.19 18.56
CA LYS A 268 9.31 -23.30 20.05
C LYS A 268 9.37 -21.90 20.73
N PRO A 269 8.95 -21.76 22.01
CA PRO A 269 8.07 -20.69 22.47
C PRO A 269 8.72 -19.35 22.81
N LEU A 270 7.88 -18.31 22.71
CA LEU A 270 8.05 -16.87 22.92
C LEU A 270 8.65 -16.39 24.26
N THR A 271 9.15 -17.25 25.14
CA THR A 271 9.59 -16.82 26.48
C THR A 271 10.88 -15.99 26.49
N ALA A 272 11.65 -15.98 25.40
CA ALA A 272 12.89 -15.20 25.29
C ALA A 272 12.69 -13.71 24.97
N TRP A 273 11.51 -13.30 24.48
CA TRP A 273 11.20 -11.89 24.14
C TRP A 273 10.92 -11.00 25.34
N CYS A 274 10.64 -11.69 26.42
CA CYS A 274 10.36 -11.21 27.75
C CYS A 274 11.72 -10.88 28.45
N ASP A 275 12.85 -11.37 27.91
CA ASP A 275 14.23 -11.11 28.35
C ASP A 275 14.83 -9.80 27.81
N VAL A 276 14.05 -8.71 27.78
CA VAL A 276 14.60 -7.35 27.56
C VAL A 276 14.71 -6.58 28.88
N PRO A 277 15.47 -7.04 29.90
CA PRO A 277 15.88 -6.17 30.97
C PRO A 277 17.15 -5.46 30.53
N ARG A 278 16.97 -4.29 29.91
CA ARG A 278 17.85 -3.11 29.92
C ARG A 278 17.60 -2.30 28.65
N TRP A 279 16.82 -1.23 28.78
CA TRP A 279 16.89 -0.08 27.88
C TRP A 279 18.23 0.70 28.03
N ARG A 280 19.33 0.03 28.37
CA ARG A 280 20.65 0.62 28.22
C ARG A 280 20.97 0.58 26.74
N ILE A 281 20.84 1.73 26.12
CA ILE A 281 21.52 2.11 24.88
C ILE A 281 22.96 1.60 24.97
N ALA A 282 23.23 0.43 24.41
CA ALA A 282 24.56 -0.18 24.43
C ALA A 282 25.34 0.39 23.25
N GLU A 283 26.35 1.18 23.58
CA GLU A 283 27.27 1.84 22.67
C GLU A 283 28.18 0.82 21.96
N GLN A 284 28.47 1.04 20.69
CA GLN A 284 29.59 0.39 20.02
C GLN A 284 30.87 1.01 20.59
N ARG A 285 31.72 0.20 21.22
CA ARG A 285 33.10 0.62 21.55
C ARG A 285 33.86 0.80 20.23
N GLU A 286 34.09 2.04 19.83
CA GLU A 286 35.32 2.35 19.11
C GLU A 286 36.48 2.36 20.11
N THR A 287 37.62 1.91 19.63
CA THR A 287 38.78 1.45 20.39
C THR A 287 39.42 2.50 21.30
N GLY A 288 39.71 2.10 22.55
CA GLY A 288 40.84 2.58 23.34
C GLY A 288 40.68 3.91 24.11
N GLY A 289 40.34 3.81 25.40
CA GLY A 289 40.45 4.93 26.35
C GLY A 289 39.71 4.64 27.65
N ALA A 290 40.42 4.58 28.76
CA ALA A 290 39.85 4.35 30.09
C ALA A 290 39.28 5.66 30.68
N GLY A 291 38.10 5.56 31.28
CA GLY A 291 37.60 6.50 32.27
C GLY A 291 36.87 7.73 31.72
N ASP A 292 35.57 7.59 31.42
CA ASP A 292 34.55 8.55 31.83
C ASP A 292 33.14 7.97 31.62
N SER A 293 32.25 8.21 32.59
CA SER A 293 30.87 7.73 32.56
C SER A 293 30.05 8.66 31.66
N ILE A 294 30.09 8.44 30.35
CA ILE A 294 29.34 9.24 29.38
C ILE A 294 27.84 8.96 29.54
N HIS A 295 27.07 9.95 29.98
CA HIS A 295 25.61 9.94 29.96
C HIS A 295 25.14 9.89 28.49
N SER A 296 24.77 8.70 28.00
CA SER A 296 24.26 8.56 26.63
C SER A 296 22.83 9.15 26.53
N LEU A 297 22.68 10.19 25.72
CA LEU A 297 21.37 10.77 25.38
C LEU A 297 20.46 9.72 24.69
N PRO A 298 19.15 9.71 24.99
CA PRO A 298 18.20 8.77 24.41
C PRO A 298 18.01 8.95 22.89
N ALA A 299 17.72 7.86 22.18
CA ALA A 299 17.46 7.91 20.73
C ALA A 299 16.21 8.73 20.42
N ASN A 300 16.28 9.58 19.40
CA ASN A 300 15.14 10.37 18.91
C ASN A 300 14.17 9.51 18.10
N LEU A 301 14.69 8.51 17.39
CA LEU A 301 13.92 7.50 16.68
C LEU A 301 14.25 6.12 17.22
N THR A 302 13.23 5.37 17.62
CA THR A 302 13.34 3.93 17.89
C THR A 302 12.42 3.15 16.97
N SER A 303 12.92 2.12 16.29
CA SER A 303 12.07 1.18 15.53
C SER A 303 12.15 -0.25 16.07
N LEU A 304 11.02 -0.96 16.05
CA LEU A 304 10.89 -2.31 16.57
C LEU A 304 9.99 -3.16 15.66
N LEU A 305 10.44 -4.35 15.31
CA LEU A 305 9.65 -5.36 14.59
C LEU A 305 9.21 -6.50 15.52
N LEU A 306 7.91 -6.80 15.54
CA LEU A 306 7.32 -7.94 16.26
C LEU A 306 6.79 -8.98 15.24
N PRO A 307 7.43 -10.15 15.06
CA PRO A 307 7.06 -11.14 14.04
C PRO A 307 5.86 -12.05 14.41
N SER A 308 5.29 -11.90 15.61
CA SER A 308 4.48 -12.93 16.27
C SER A 308 3.20 -13.33 15.54
N THR A 309 2.51 -12.40 14.88
CA THR A 309 1.22 -12.65 14.19
C THR A 309 1.39 -13.40 12.86
N ASP A 310 2.41 -13.08 12.07
CA ASP A 310 2.77 -13.82 10.85
C ASP A 310 3.27 -15.24 11.15
N VAL A 311 4.09 -15.41 12.20
CA VAL A 311 4.59 -16.74 12.59
C VAL A 311 3.46 -17.61 13.15
N GLY A 312 2.63 -17.06 14.05
CA GLY A 312 1.50 -17.77 14.65
C GLY A 312 0.43 -18.15 13.63
N SER A 313 0.31 -17.34 12.58
CA SER A 313 -0.34 -17.72 11.33
C SER A 313 0.38 -18.96 10.77
N ARG A 314 1.58 -18.86 10.18
CA ARG A 314 2.18 -19.90 9.33
C ARG A 314 2.44 -21.30 9.96
N SER A 315 2.33 -21.50 11.27
CA SER A 315 2.88 -22.65 12.00
C SER A 315 1.85 -23.63 12.60
N LEU A 316 0.97 -24.24 11.79
CA LEU A 316 0.06 -25.31 12.24
C LEU A 316 0.26 -26.66 11.54
N PRO A 317 0.38 -27.78 12.29
CA PRO A 317 0.13 -29.11 11.78
C PRO A 317 -1.38 -29.40 11.71
N GLY A 318 -1.88 -29.78 10.53
CA GLY A 318 -3.15 -30.53 10.38
C GLY A 318 -4.48 -29.76 10.55
N GLY A 319 -5.07 -29.33 9.43
CA GLY A 319 -6.52 -29.54 9.19
C GLY A 319 -7.57 -28.60 9.83
N VAL A 320 -7.22 -27.48 10.46
CA VAL A 320 -8.23 -26.57 11.05
C VAL A 320 -8.78 -25.60 10.00
N VAL A 321 -10.10 -25.66 9.75
CA VAL A 321 -10.87 -24.75 8.89
C VAL A 321 -11.22 -23.47 9.66
N GLY A 322 -10.98 -22.28 9.08
CA GLY A 322 -11.27 -20.97 9.69
C GLY A 322 -10.04 -20.23 10.23
N TRP A 323 -9.01 -20.10 9.39
CA TRP A 323 -7.63 -19.85 9.80
C TRP A 323 -7.32 -18.47 10.43
N CYS A 324 -7.95 -17.39 9.93
CA CYS A 324 -7.90 -16.06 10.57
C CYS A 324 -8.55 -16.03 11.97
N ARG A 325 -9.25 -17.12 12.36
CA ARG A 325 -9.92 -17.29 13.65
C ARG A 325 -9.31 -18.38 14.53
N SER A 326 -8.13 -18.91 14.16
CA SER A 326 -7.46 -19.97 14.90
C SER A 326 -7.12 -19.54 16.33
N VAL A 327 -7.01 -20.52 17.23
CA VAL A 327 -6.61 -20.27 18.62
C VAL A 327 -5.20 -19.66 18.67
N GLN A 328 -4.32 -20.09 17.79
CA GLN A 328 -2.93 -19.64 17.72
C GLN A 328 -2.81 -18.18 17.25
N VAL A 329 -3.64 -17.75 16.29
CA VAL A 329 -3.73 -16.32 15.92
C VAL A 329 -4.29 -15.51 17.09
N LYS A 330 -5.33 -15.97 17.78
CA LYS A 330 -5.87 -15.27 18.96
C LYS A 330 -4.83 -15.13 20.08
N ASP A 331 -4.07 -16.18 20.34
CA ASP A 331 -3.02 -16.18 21.37
C ASP A 331 -1.84 -15.29 20.95
N ALA A 332 -1.44 -15.30 19.68
CA ALA A 332 -0.43 -14.39 19.15
C ALA A 332 -0.88 -12.93 19.26
N LEU A 333 -2.15 -12.63 18.93
CA LEU A 333 -2.72 -11.29 19.06
C LEU A 333 -2.73 -10.82 20.53
N LYS A 334 -3.18 -11.68 21.46
CA LYS A 334 -3.12 -11.39 22.91
C LYS A 334 -1.70 -11.12 23.39
N ASN A 335 -0.74 -11.92 22.92
CA ASN A 335 0.66 -11.73 23.29
C ASN A 335 1.20 -10.39 22.77
N VAL A 336 0.90 -10.02 21.52
CA VAL A 336 1.27 -8.70 20.99
C VAL A 336 0.63 -7.58 21.82
N ASP A 337 -0.66 -7.67 22.13
CA ASP A 337 -1.35 -6.69 22.99
C ASP A 337 -0.69 -6.56 24.37
N GLN A 338 -0.29 -7.68 24.98
CA GLN A 338 0.44 -7.71 26.26
C GLN A 338 1.83 -7.08 26.18
N VAL A 339 2.57 -7.30 25.08
CA VAL A 339 3.87 -6.66 24.85
C VAL A 339 3.70 -5.14 24.71
N ILE A 340 2.72 -4.69 23.93
CA ILE A 340 2.41 -3.26 23.82
C ILE A 340 1.95 -2.69 25.17
N GLY A 341 1.18 -3.44 25.96
CA GLY A 341 0.78 -3.05 27.31
C GLY A 341 1.97 -2.85 28.24
N SER A 342 2.94 -3.78 28.19
CA SER A 342 4.18 -3.71 28.95
C SER A 342 5.03 -2.50 28.55
N LEU A 343 5.08 -2.17 27.25
CA LEU A 343 5.71 -0.95 26.76
C LEU A 343 5.04 0.30 27.33
N MET A 344 3.71 0.40 27.22
CA MET A 344 2.98 1.58 27.70
C MET A 344 3.12 1.78 29.21
N GLU A 345 3.11 0.69 29.99
CA GLU A 345 3.37 0.75 31.42
C GLU A 345 4.82 1.18 31.71
N GLY A 346 5.79 0.63 30.98
CA GLY A 346 7.19 1.04 31.09
C GLY A 346 7.42 2.51 30.76
N LEU A 347 6.75 3.03 29.72
CA LEU A 347 6.75 4.45 29.36
C LEU A 347 6.09 5.30 30.46
N LYS A 348 5.00 4.84 31.05
CA LYS A 348 4.33 5.53 32.16
C LYS A 348 5.22 5.61 33.39
N GLN A 349 5.83 4.50 33.80
CA GLN A 349 6.74 4.42 34.93
C GLN A 349 7.89 5.43 34.84
N ARG A 350 8.34 5.71 33.61
CA ARG A 350 9.42 6.65 33.26
C ARG A 350 8.96 8.08 32.96
N GLY A 351 7.67 8.36 33.06
CA GLY A 351 7.11 9.69 32.73
C GLY A 351 7.14 10.03 31.24
N LEU A 352 7.24 9.03 30.35
CA LEU A 352 7.39 9.20 28.89
C LEU A 352 6.09 8.96 28.09
N HIS A 353 5.09 8.33 28.69
CA HIS A 353 3.79 8.04 28.02
C HIS A 353 3.04 9.28 27.50
N ARG A 354 3.37 10.49 27.98
CA ARG A 354 2.85 11.79 27.51
C ARG A 354 3.92 12.64 26.80
N CYS A 355 5.08 12.05 26.50
CA CYS A 355 6.19 12.65 25.77
C CYS A 355 6.38 12.01 24.39
N VAL A 356 6.31 10.68 24.31
CA VAL A 356 6.60 9.90 23.09
C VAL A 356 5.49 10.04 22.05
N ASN A 357 5.88 10.12 20.77
CA ASN A 357 5.00 9.84 19.65
C ASN A 357 5.14 8.36 19.25
N LEU A 358 4.11 7.57 19.50
CA LEU A 358 4.04 6.16 19.16
C LEU A 358 3.30 5.99 17.82
N VAL A 359 3.93 5.28 16.89
CA VAL A 359 3.35 4.84 15.61
C VAL A 359 3.36 3.32 15.60
N LEU A 360 2.18 2.72 15.73
CA LEU A 360 1.94 1.28 15.64
C LEU A 360 1.37 0.97 14.26
N LEU A 361 1.96 0.01 13.56
CA LEU A 361 1.47 -0.40 12.24
C LEU A 361 1.76 -1.87 11.94
N SER A 362 1.34 -2.32 10.76
CA SER A 362 1.82 -3.56 10.16
C SER A 362 2.27 -3.32 8.73
N ASP A 363 3.03 -4.27 8.21
CA ASP A 363 3.50 -4.29 6.84
C ASP A 363 2.44 -4.78 5.84
N HIS A 364 1.65 -5.79 6.22
CA HIS A 364 0.58 -6.36 5.42
C HIS A 364 -0.46 -7.10 6.27
N GLY A 365 -1.53 -7.54 5.61
CA GLY A 365 -2.51 -8.46 6.18
C GLY A 365 -2.17 -9.95 6.00
N MET A 366 -3.21 -10.79 6.00
CA MET A 366 -3.09 -12.26 5.91
C MET A 366 -4.34 -12.88 5.26
N GLU A 367 -4.13 -13.88 4.40
CA GLU A 367 -5.15 -14.64 3.69
C GLU A 367 -5.08 -16.13 4.02
N GLU A 368 -6.22 -16.83 3.94
CA GLU A 368 -6.31 -18.28 4.16
C GLU A 368 -5.92 -19.09 2.91
N ALA A 369 -4.90 -19.94 3.04
CA ALA A 369 -4.47 -20.85 2.00
C ALA A 369 -5.44 -22.04 1.86
N SER A 370 -5.67 -22.48 0.63
CA SER A 370 -6.39 -23.74 0.33
C SER A 370 -5.72 -24.50 -0.80
N CYS A 371 -5.61 -25.82 -0.68
CA CYS A 371 -5.13 -26.69 -1.76
C CYS A 371 -6.02 -26.62 -2.99
N SER A 372 -7.33 -26.35 -2.82
CA SER A 372 -8.27 -26.15 -3.92
C SER A 372 -8.14 -24.78 -4.59
N ARG A 373 -7.37 -23.86 -4.00
CA ARG A 373 -7.10 -22.51 -4.52
C ARG A 373 -5.61 -22.34 -4.85
N ALA A 374 -5.03 -23.35 -5.48
CA ALA A 374 -3.66 -23.33 -5.98
C ALA A 374 -3.66 -23.65 -7.49
N ALA A 375 -3.08 -22.75 -8.29
CA ALA A 375 -2.89 -22.93 -9.72
C ALA A 375 -1.49 -23.49 -10.02
N TYR A 376 -1.40 -24.40 -10.99
CA TYR A 376 -0.14 -25.04 -11.37
C TYR A 376 0.17 -24.74 -12.83
N ILE A 377 1.32 -24.12 -13.10
CA ILE A 377 1.70 -23.70 -14.44
C ILE A 377 1.86 -24.94 -15.36
N SER A 378 2.26 -26.09 -14.82
CA SER A 378 2.31 -27.38 -15.52
C SER A 378 0.96 -27.84 -16.09
N ASN A 379 -0.18 -27.32 -15.61
CA ASN A 379 -1.50 -27.65 -16.16
C ASN A 379 -1.80 -26.83 -17.43
N TYR A 380 -1.06 -25.75 -17.66
CA TYR A 380 -1.28 -24.82 -18.78
C TYR A 380 -0.17 -24.90 -19.83
N GLN A 381 1.01 -25.40 -19.46
CA GLN A 381 2.20 -25.53 -20.32
C GLN A 381 2.79 -26.94 -20.23
N SER A 382 3.15 -27.51 -21.39
CA SER A 382 3.66 -28.88 -21.51
C SER A 382 5.13 -29.03 -21.08
N ASN A 383 5.95 -27.99 -21.29
CA ASN A 383 7.36 -27.98 -20.84
C ASN A 383 7.60 -26.79 -19.92
N VAL A 384 7.88 -27.09 -18.65
CA VAL A 384 8.09 -26.10 -17.59
C VAL A 384 9.44 -26.28 -16.88
N ASP A 385 10.27 -27.24 -17.30
CA ASP A 385 11.48 -27.64 -16.58
C ASP A 385 12.56 -26.56 -16.63
N ASP A 386 12.55 -25.72 -17.67
CA ASP A 386 13.46 -24.58 -17.84
C ASP A 386 12.95 -23.28 -17.18
N PHE A 387 11.82 -23.31 -16.47
CA PHE A 387 11.27 -22.11 -15.84
C PHE A 387 11.78 -21.92 -14.42
N ILE A 388 12.26 -20.71 -14.13
CA ILE A 388 12.49 -20.26 -12.75
C ILE A 388 11.26 -19.47 -12.32
N ILE A 389 10.61 -19.91 -11.24
CA ILE A 389 9.42 -19.25 -10.71
C ILE A 389 9.63 -18.78 -9.27
N ILE A 390 9.24 -17.54 -8.99
CA ILE A 390 8.89 -17.13 -7.63
C ILE A 390 7.42 -17.45 -7.44
N GLN A 391 7.11 -18.31 -6.48
CA GLN A 391 5.76 -18.85 -6.28
C GLN A 391 4.96 -18.06 -5.23
N GLY A 392 3.65 -18.30 -5.17
CA GLY A 392 2.74 -17.71 -4.18
C GLY A 392 1.65 -16.87 -4.84
N PRO A 393 1.13 -15.83 -4.17
CA PRO A 393 0.03 -14.99 -4.71
C PRO A 393 0.47 -13.86 -5.64
N ALA A 394 1.77 -13.60 -5.74
CA ALA A 394 2.36 -12.72 -6.73
C ALA A 394 3.44 -13.51 -7.49
N PRO A 395 3.08 -14.55 -8.27
CA PRO A 395 4.06 -15.33 -8.98
C PRO A 395 4.74 -14.54 -10.09
N ARG A 396 6.02 -14.83 -10.28
CA ARG A 396 6.87 -14.25 -11.34
C ARG A 396 7.66 -15.34 -12.01
N ILE A 397 7.69 -15.33 -13.34
CA ILE A 397 8.29 -16.40 -14.14
C ILE A 397 9.42 -15.83 -14.98
N ARG A 398 10.56 -16.51 -14.94
CA ARG A 398 11.70 -16.32 -15.85
C ARG A 398 11.83 -17.57 -16.73
N PRO A 399 11.35 -17.52 -17.99
CA PRO A 399 11.67 -18.52 -19.00
C PRO A 399 13.07 -18.28 -19.57
N LYS A 400 13.57 -19.24 -20.35
CA LYS A 400 14.90 -19.16 -20.96
C LYS A 400 14.99 -18.21 -22.16
N LEU A 401 13.95 -18.16 -23.01
CA LEU A 401 14.05 -17.52 -24.34
C LEU A 401 12.86 -16.63 -24.73
N ASP A 402 11.62 -16.83 -24.22
CA ASP A 402 10.46 -16.05 -24.68
C ASP A 402 9.43 -15.74 -23.57
N TYR A 403 9.38 -14.48 -23.16
CA TYR A 403 8.39 -13.98 -22.19
C TYR A 403 7.03 -13.69 -22.82
N LYS A 404 7.01 -13.09 -24.02
CA LYS A 404 5.77 -12.67 -24.68
C LYS A 404 4.95 -13.88 -25.13
N GLY A 405 5.61 -14.88 -25.72
CA GLY A 405 4.99 -16.15 -26.04
C GLY A 405 4.48 -16.89 -24.82
N LEU A 406 5.21 -16.85 -23.69
CA LEU A 406 4.74 -17.44 -22.43
C LEU A 406 3.46 -16.76 -21.92
N VAL A 407 3.44 -15.42 -21.82
CA VAL A 407 2.27 -14.66 -21.38
C VAL A 407 1.08 -14.99 -22.28
N LYS A 408 1.25 -14.92 -23.61
CA LYS A 408 0.21 -15.26 -24.59
C LYS A 408 -0.29 -16.70 -24.43
N ASN A 409 0.61 -17.67 -24.24
CA ASN A 409 0.23 -19.07 -24.11
C ASN A 409 -0.44 -19.42 -22.78
N LEU A 410 -0.25 -18.59 -21.74
CA LEU A 410 -0.94 -18.73 -20.46
C LEU A 410 -2.26 -17.97 -20.41
N SER A 411 -2.49 -17.01 -21.32
CA SER A 411 -3.73 -16.22 -21.35
C SER A 411 -4.90 -17.05 -21.87
N CYS A 412 -6.05 -16.90 -21.21
CA CYS A 412 -7.33 -17.41 -21.69
C CYS A 412 -7.37 -18.92 -21.97
N ARG A 413 -6.73 -19.72 -21.12
CA ARG A 413 -6.66 -21.18 -21.27
C ARG A 413 -7.84 -21.92 -20.63
N ALA A 414 -8.55 -21.26 -19.73
CA ALA A 414 -9.79 -21.74 -19.12
C ALA A 414 -10.68 -20.55 -18.73
N ASP A 415 -12.00 -20.70 -18.83
CA ASP A 415 -12.97 -19.64 -18.57
C ASP A 415 -12.91 -19.12 -17.11
N ASP A 416 -12.58 -19.99 -16.15
CA ASP A 416 -12.50 -19.64 -14.72
C ASP A 416 -11.07 -19.47 -14.19
N GLN A 417 -10.09 -19.33 -15.10
CA GLN A 417 -8.66 -19.31 -14.79
C GLN A 417 -8.36 -18.31 -13.66
N PRO A 418 -7.74 -18.76 -12.55
CA PRO A 418 -7.54 -17.92 -11.36
C PRO A 418 -6.42 -16.89 -11.52
N MET A 419 -5.70 -16.91 -12.64
CA MET A 419 -4.53 -16.07 -12.90
C MET A 419 -4.70 -15.29 -14.21
N ARG A 420 -4.28 -14.03 -14.21
CA ARG A 420 -4.12 -13.21 -15.41
C ARG A 420 -2.63 -13.02 -15.68
N PRO A 421 -2.08 -13.58 -16.77
CA PRO A 421 -0.70 -13.36 -17.14
C PRO A 421 -0.48 -11.95 -17.68
N TYR A 422 0.60 -11.32 -17.26
CA TYR A 422 0.99 -9.97 -17.66
C TYR A 422 2.46 -9.95 -18.06
N MET A 423 2.75 -9.16 -19.10
CA MET A 423 4.04 -8.48 -19.14
C MET A 423 4.03 -7.40 -18.05
N LYS A 424 5.13 -7.20 -17.32
CA LYS A 424 5.15 -6.31 -16.15
C LYS A 424 4.74 -4.86 -16.49
N GLU A 425 5.04 -4.39 -17.69
CA GLU A 425 4.67 -3.07 -18.19
C GLU A 425 3.15 -2.86 -18.35
N ASP A 426 2.39 -3.95 -18.49
CA ASP A 426 0.93 -3.97 -18.66
C ASP A 426 0.17 -4.16 -17.33
N LEU A 427 0.87 -4.34 -16.21
CA LEU A 427 0.24 -4.41 -14.90
C LEU A 427 -0.50 -3.10 -14.56
N PRO A 428 -1.58 -3.15 -13.75
CA PRO A 428 -2.26 -1.94 -13.28
C PRO A 428 -1.27 -0.93 -12.69
N LYS A 429 -1.26 0.30 -13.21
CA LYS A 429 -0.23 1.30 -12.86
C LYS A 429 -0.22 1.69 -11.39
N ARG A 430 -1.35 1.58 -10.69
CA ARG A 430 -1.43 1.77 -9.22
C ARG A 430 -0.51 0.83 -8.42
N LEU A 431 -0.04 -0.27 -9.01
CA LEU A 431 0.85 -1.21 -8.34
C LEU A 431 2.30 -0.71 -8.27
N HIS A 432 2.72 0.20 -9.17
CA HIS A 432 4.10 0.71 -9.28
C HIS A 432 5.13 -0.43 -9.18
N PHE A 433 4.96 -1.43 -10.07
CA PHE A 433 5.67 -2.71 -10.00
C PHE A 433 6.17 -3.19 -11.39
N ALA A 434 6.90 -2.32 -12.09
CA ALA A 434 7.48 -2.63 -13.40
C ALA A 434 8.94 -2.16 -13.55
N ASN A 435 9.27 -0.95 -13.06
CA ASN A 435 10.54 -0.28 -13.34
C ASN A 435 11.70 -0.73 -12.45
N ASN A 436 11.94 -2.03 -12.42
CA ASN A 436 13.15 -2.59 -11.81
C ASN A 436 13.57 -3.86 -12.53
N VAL A 437 14.87 -4.04 -12.73
CA VAL A 437 15.44 -5.23 -13.39
C VAL A 437 15.23 -6.52 -12.56
N ARG A 438 15.01 -6.37 -11.25
CA ARG A 438 14.76 -7.46 -10.29
C ARG A 438 13.32 -7.99 -10.37
N ILE A 439 12.43 -7.28 -11.07
CA ILE A 439 11.07 -7.73 -11.37
C ILE A 439 11.11 -8.46 -12.71
N GLU A 440 10.81 -9.76 -12.69
CA GLU A 440 10.72 -10.56 -13.91
C GLU A 440 9.68 -9.99 -14.87
N ALA A 441 9.95 -10.08 -16.18
CA ALA A 441 9.05 -9.52 -17.20
C ALA A 441 7.69 -10.23 -17.27
N ALA A 442 7.61 -11.54 -16.99
CA ALA A 442 6.34 -12.26 -16.91
C ALA A 442 5.86 -12.36 -15.46
N HIS A 443 4.66 -11.82 -15.22
CA HIS A 443 4.01 -11.78 -13.92
C HIS A 443 2.63 -12.42 -14.00
N LEU A 444 2.18 -13.05 -12.92
CA LEU A 444 0.83 -13.61 -12.83
C LEU A 444 0.03 -12.82 -11.79
N TYR A 445 -0.99 -12.10 -12.21
CA TYR A 445 -1.94 -11.48 -11.29
C TYR A 445 -2.95 -12.52 -10.81
N MET A 446 -2.98 -12.79 -9.50
CA MET A 446 -3.84 -13.83 -8.94
C MET A 446 -5.17 -13.27 -8.41
N ARG A 447 -6.26 -13.99 -8.68
CA ARG A 447 -7.56 -13.78 -8.02
C ARG A 447 -7.41 -13.89 -6.49
N ALA A 448 -8.19 -13.12 -5.74
CA ALA A 448 -8.18 -13.16 -4.28
C ALA A 448 -8.33 -14.60 -3.74
N GLY A 449 -7.53 -14.95 -2.73
CA GLY A 449 -7.49 -16.29 -2.14
C GLY A 449 -6.72 -17.36 -2.93
N TRP A 450 -6.18 -17.03 -4.12
CA TRP A 450 -5.40 -17.95 -4.96
C TRP A 450 -3.89 -17.70 -4.90
N GLN A 451 -3.13 -18.76 -5.12
CA GLN A 451 -1.67 -18.74 -5.31
C GLN A 451 -1.31 -19.59 -6.54
N ALA A 452 -0.11 -19.39 -7.10
CA ALA A 452 0.42 -20.25 -8.15
C ALA A 452 1.81 -20.80 -7.84
N ALA A 453 2.08 -21.97 -8.41
CA ALA A 453 3.34 -22.69 -8.35
C ALA A 453 3.63 -23.38 -9.69
N LEU A 454 4.88 -23.82 -9.90
CA LEU A 454 5.22 -24.52 -11.13
C LEU A 454 4.48 -25.85 -11.28
N LYS A 455 4.54 -26.68 -10.23
CA LYS A 455 4.05 -28.05 -10.14
C LYS A 455 3.36 -28.26 -8.78
N PRO A 456 2.51 -29.30 -8.61
CA PRO A 456 1.79 -29.59 -7.37
C PRO A 456 2.63 -29.68 -6.09
N ASP A 457 3.82 -30.24 -6.21
CA ASP A 457 4.82 -30.35 -5.13
C ASP A 457 5.51 -29.03 -4.78
N GLY A 458 5.37 -28.00 -5.62
CA GLY A 458 6.02 -26.70 -5.44
C GLY A 458 5.33 -25.78 -4.42
N VAL A 459 4.01 -25.88 -4.24
CA VAL A 459 3.26 -24.92 -3.41
C VAL A 459 3.71 -24.99 -1.96
N LYS A 460 4.38 -23.93 -1.51
CA LYS A 460 4.93 -23.84 -0.16
C LYS A 460 3.86 -23.89 0.93
N TYR A 461 2.72 -23.23 0.69
CA TYR A 461 1.61 -23.09 1.65
C TYR A 461 0.27 -23.35 0.96
N CYS A 462 -0.12 -24.61 0.85
CA CYS A 462 -1.46 -25.01 0.38
C CYS A 462 -2.46 -25.16 1.54
N LYS A 463 -1.95 -25.26 2.77
CA LYS A 463 -2.69 -25.12 4.03
C LYS A 463 -2.01 -24.04 4.84
N GLY A 464 -2.77 -23.37 5.67
CA GLY A 464 -2.24 -22.29 6.46
C GLY A 464 -2.76 -20.94 5.98
N GLY A 465 -1.84 -20.00 5.88
CA GLY A 465 -2.12 -18.67 5.38
C GLY A 465 -0.91 -18.08 4.68
N PHE A 466 -1.22 -17.12 3.84
CA PHE A 466 -0.29 -16.51 2.92
C PHE A 466 -0.65 -15.04 2.75
N HIS A 467 0.25 -14.30 2.11
CA HIS A 467 0.08 -12.89 1.76
C HIS A 467 1.05 -12.58 0.61
N GLY A 468 0.92 -11.40 0.03
CA GLY A 468 1.61 -11.01 -1.21
C GLY A 468 0.67 -10.73 -2.37
N SER A 469 -0.64 -10.96 -2.18
CA SER A 469 -1.68 -10.63 -3.17
C SER A 469 -1.78 -9.13 -3.40
N ASP A 470 -2.67 -8.74 -4.31
CA ASP A 470 -3.00 -7.34 -4.58
C ASP A 470 -3.21 -6.55 -3.26
N ASN A 471 -2.59 -5.37 -3.20
CA ASN A 471 -2.64 -4.48 -2.06
C ASN A 471 -4.00 -3.83 -1.82
N ILE A 472 -4.96 -3.91 -2.76
CA ILE A 472 -6.35 -3.47 -2.51
C ILE A 472 -7.21 -4.53 -1.82
N PHE A 473 -6.82 -5.80 -1.81
CA PHE A 473 -7.66 -6.84 -1.20
C PHE A 473 -7.81 -6.63 0.31
N ASP A 474 -9.05 -6.70 0.81
CA ASP A 474 -9.42 -6.54 2.23
C ASP A 474 -8.55 -7.34 3.20
N ASN A 475 -8.16 -8.55 2.80
CA ASN A 475 -7.37 -9.46 3.63
C ASN A 475 -5.90 -9.03 3.69
N MET A 476 -5.41 -8.22 2.76
CA MET A 476 -4.05 -7.68 2.72
C MET A 476 -3.91 -6.33 3.43
N GLN A 477 -5.02 -5.69 3.80
CA GLN A 477 -5.00 -4.40 4.47
C GLN A 477 -4.32 -4.45 5.85
N ALA A 478 -3.49 -3.44 6.13
CA ALA A 478 -2.63 -3.33 7.31
C ALA A 478 -3.24 -2.41 8.38
N VAL A 479 -2.74 -2.49 9.62
CA VAL A 479 -3.16 -1.63 10.73
C VAL A 479 -2.30 -0.37 10.80
N PHE A 480 -2.88 0.74 11.27
CA PHE A 480 -2.14 1.93 11.70
C PHE A 480 -2.83 2.59 12.90
N ILE A 481 -2.06 2.90 13.94
CA ILE A 481 -2.48 3.64 15.13
C ILE A 481 -1.35 4.61 15.53
N GLY A 482 -1.65 5.90 15.57
CA GLY A 482 -0.79 6.93 16.11
C GLY A 482 -1.26 7.39 17.51
N TYR A 483 -0.35 7.51 18.47
CA TYR A 483 -0.65 8.01 19.82
C TYR A 483 0.49 8.90 20.33
N GLY A 484 0.20 10.12 20.78
CA GLY A 484 1.24 10.99 21.34
C GLY A 484 0.87 12.47 21.35
N PRO A 485 1.80 13.35 21.79
CA PRO A 485 1.58 14.79 21.85
C PRO A 485 1.36 15.44 20.48
N HIS A 486 2.03 14.98 19.42
CA HIS A 486 1.92 15.61 18.09
C HIS A 486 0.78 15.05 17.22
N LEU A 487 0.23 13.90 17.59
CA LEU A 487 -0.88 13.24 16.89
C LEU A 487 -2.22 13.65 17.51
N LYS A 488 -3.27 13.74 16.68
CA LYS A 488 -4.61 14.08 17.17
C LYS A 488 -5.18 13.02 18.12
N HIS A 489 -6.12 13.45 18.96
CA HIS A 489 -6.78 12.63 19.96
C HIS A 489 -8.15 12.16 19.44
N ARG A 490 -8.55 10.92 19.74
CA ARG A 490 -9.86 10.34 19.38
C ARG A 490 -10.26 10.59 17.92
N THR A 491 -9.30 10.44 17.00
CA THR A 491 -9.50 10.76 15.59
C THR A 491 -9.46 9.49 14.74
N THR A 492 -10.44 9.32 13.86
CA THR A 492 -10.39 8.31 12.80
C THR A 492 -10.29 9.02 11.46
N VAL A 493 -9.32 8.61 10.64
CA VAL A 493 -9.04 9.20 9.33
C VAL A 493 -9.33 8.19 8.21
N PRO A 494 -9.54 8.64 6.97
CA PRO A 494 -9.66 7.74 5.82
C PRO A 494 -8.43 6.84 5.62
N PRO A 495 -8.56 5.74 4.85
CA PRO A 495 -7.41 4.94 4.44
C PRO A 495 -6.35 5.74 3.70
N PHE A 496 -5.08 5.36 3.90
CA PHE A 496 -3.93 5.92 3.20
C PHE A 496 -2.87 4.84 2.98
N GLU A 497 -1.88 5.11 2.13
CA GLU A 497 -0.84 4.16 1.75
C GLU A 497 0.38 4.23 2.68
N ASN A 498 1.04 3.11 2.91
CA ASN A 498 2.17 3.06 3.85
C ASN A 498 3.41 3.85 3.39
N ILE A 499 3.52 4.21 2.10
CA ILE A 499 4.56 5.12 1.58
C ILE A 499 4.45 6.53 2.18
N GLU A 500 3.26 6.94 2.62
CA GLU A 500 3.04 8.26 3.23
C GLU A 500 3.63 8.36 4.65
N VAL A 501 3.90 7.21 5.29
CA VAL A 501 4.40 7.14 6.67
C VAL A 501 5.80 7.74 6.81
N TYR A 502 6.64 7.65 5.79
CA TYR A 502 7.99 8.22 5.85
C TYR A 502 7.99 9.74 6.07
N ASN A 503 7.13 10.47 5.34
CA ASN A 503 6.95 11.91 5.52
C ASN A 503 6.40 12.22 6.92
N LEU A 504 5.41 11.45 7.39
CA LEU A 504 4.87 11.58 8.74
C LEU A 504 5.96 11.39 9.82
N LEU A 505 6.83 10.39 9.68
CA LEU A 505 7.93 10.16 10.62
C LEU A 505 8.93 11.32 10.62
N CYS A 506 9.24 11.87 9.45
CA CYS A 506 10.10 13.05 9.32
C CYS A 506 9.47 14.28 9.99
N ASP A 507 8.17 14.51 9.81
CA ASP A 507 7.43 15.61 10.46
C ASP A 507 7.39 15.45 11.98
N LEU A 508 7.18 14.23 12.49
CA LEU A 508 7.19 13.94 13.94
C LEU A 508 8.57 14.16 14.58
N LEU A 509 9.65 13.91 13.83
CA LEU A 509 11.03 14.18 14.21
C LEU A 509 11.43 15.66 14.01
N GLY A 510 10.66 16.41 13.22
CA GLY A 510 10.96 17.79 12.84
C GLY A 510 12.19 17.90 11.94
N ILE A 511 12.31 17.01 10.94
CA ILE A 511 13.41 16.96 9.98
C ILE A 511 12.88 16.94 8.53
N PRO A 512 13.63 17.45 7.55
CA PRO A 512 13.23 17.37 6.15
C PRO A 512 13.36 15.94 5.60
N PRO A 513 12.33 15.41 4.90
CA PRO A 513 12.40 14.10 4.25
C PRO A 513 13.33 14.13 3.03
N SER A 514 13.92 12.97 2.70
CA SER A 514 14.55 12.77 1.38
C SER A 514 13.49 12.53 0.29
N PRO A 515 13.81 12.74 -1.01
CA PRO A 515 12.86 12.51 -2.10
C PRO A 515 12.26 11.10 -2.05
N ASN A 516 10.93 11.03 -2.07
CA ASN A 516 10.18 9.78 -1.94
C ASN A 516 8.87 9.84 -2.75
N ASN A 517 8.13 8.73 -2.79
CA ASN A 517 6.87 8.63 -3.54
C ASN A 517 5.64 9.11 -2.73
N GLY A 518 5.77 9.30 -1.42
CA GLY A 518 4.73 9.87 -0.58
C GLY A 518 4.47 11.35 -0.90
N THR A 519 3.22 11.78 -0.75
CA THR A 519 2.79 13.15 -1.01
C THR A 519 2.86 13.99 0.27
N HIS A 520 3.98 14.70 0.47
CA HIS A 520 4.23 15.45 1.73
C HIS A 520 3.10 16.44 2.05
N GLY A 521 2.49 16.29 3.23
CA GLY A 521 1.33 17.05 3.67
C GLY A 521 -0.01 16.32 3.55
N SER A 522 -0.09 15.21 2.81
CA SER A 522 -1.31 14.37 2.69
C SER A 522 -1.83 13.93 4.06
N LEU A 523 -0.91 13.61 5.00
CA LEU A 523 -1.20 13.16 6.36
C LEU A 523 -1.22 14.30 7.41
N ASN A 524 -1.23 15.57 7.00
CA ASN A 524 -1.31 16.70 7.95
C ASN A 524 -2.53 16.61 8.86
N HIS A 525 -3.62 16.01 8.38
CA HIS A 525 -4.84 15.82 9.14
C HIS A 525 -4.69 14.82 10.32
N LEU A 526 -3.60 14.07 10.43
CA LEU A 526 -3.25 13.25 11.61
C LEU A 526 -2.56 14.06 12.71
N LEU A 527 -1.98 15.22 12.37
CA LEU A 527 -1.15 16.02 13.25
C LEU A 527 -1.97 17.13 13.93
N LYS A 528 -1.69 17.41 15.21
CA LYS A 528 -2.30 18.56 15.91
C LYS A 528 -1.78 19.89 15.36
N ARG A 529 -0.49 19.92 15.03
CA ARG A 529 0.24 21.10 14.52
C ARG A 529 1.17 20.65 13.39
N PRO A 530 0.70 20.65 12.13
CA PRO A 530 1.52 20.27 10.98
C PRO A 530 2.76 21.16 10.84
N VAL A 531 3.91 20.53 10.61
CA VAL A 531 5.20 21.23 10.43
C VAL A 531 5.37 21.68 8.98
N HIS A 532 4.98 20.83 8.03
CA HIS A 532 4.98 21.14 6.61
C HIS A 532 3.65 21.75 6.16
N ARG A 533 3.71 22.85 5.41
CA ARG A 533 2.56 23.47 4.75
C ARG A 533 2.70 23.28 3.24
N PRO A 534 1.94 22.36 2.64
CA PRO A 534 2.06 22.08 1.23
C PRO A 534 1.57 23.27 0.40
N VAL A 535 2.12 23.40 -0.80
CA VAL A 535 1.66 24.35 -1.82
C VAL A 535 1.41 23.62 -3.12
N HIS A 536 0.52 24.16 -3.96
CA HIS A 536 0.34 23.61 -5.30
C HIS A 536 1.62 23.75 -6.12
N PRO A 537 1.94 22.77 -6.99
CA PRO A 537 3.04 22.92 -7.93
C PRO A 537 2.73 24.07 -8.91
N ALA A 538 3.74 24.90 -9.16
CA ALA A 538 3.64 25.96 -10.15
C ALA A 538 3.49 25.37 -11.56
N GLN A 539 2.62 25.96 -12.36
CA GLN A 539 2.51 25.65 -13.78
C GLN A 539 3.83 26.00 -14.48
N LEU A 540 4.39 25.07 -15.25
CA LEU A 540 5.66 25.26 -15.94
C LEU A 540 5.48 25.73 -17.40
N SER A 541 4.37 25.35 -18.02
CA SER A 541 4.02 25.76 -19.38
C SER A 541 2.64 26.39 -19.40
N HIS A 542 2.52 27.58 -20.01
CA HIS A 542 1.28 28.34 -20.10
C HIS A 542 0.63 28.16 -21.47
N ASP A 543 -0.70 28.28 -21.51
CA ASP A 543 -1.44 28.20 -22.76
C ASP A 543 -1.10 29.38 -23.67
N ALA A 544 -0.90 29.08 -24.95
CA ALA A 544 -0.79 30.07 -26.01
C ALA A 544 -2.09 30.08 -26.82
N PRO A 545 -2.55 31.23 -27.35
CA PRO A 545 -3.77 31.28 -28.13
C PRO A 545 -3.72 30.33 -29.35
N CYS A 546 -4.77 29.51 -29.52
CA CYS A 546 -5.13 28.91 -30.79
C CYS A 546 -6.17 29.82 -31.46
N GLY A 547 -5.80 30.40 -32.59
CA GLY A 547 -6.64 31.35 -33.31
C GLY A 547 -6.85 30.89 -34.74
N ALA A 548 -8.08 31.02 -35.21
CA ALA A 548 -8.41 30.87 -36.62
C ALA A 548 -8.34 32.23 -37.32
N PHE A 549 -7.78 32.28 -38.52
CA PHE A 549 -7.85 33.45 -39.39
C PHE A 549 -9.05 33.40 -40.37
N SER A 550 -9.67 32.23 -40.52
CA SER A 550 -10.77 31.97 -41.46
C SER A 550 -11.69 30.87 -40.92
N ALA A 551 -12.98 30.93 -41.28
CA ALA A 551 -13.96 29.86 -41.01
C ALA A 551 -13.84 28.69 -42.00
N LEU A 552 -13.11 28.89 -43.11
CA LEU A 552 -12.84 27.85 -44.09
C LEU A 552 -11.61 27.03 -43.69
N PRO A 553 -11.68 25.69 -43.76
CA PRO A 553 -10.51 24.84 -43.57
C PRO A 553 -9.46 25.14 -44.65
N MET A 554 -8.19 25.12 -44.27
CA MET A 554 -7.08 25.23 -45.25
C MET A 554 -6.96 23.98 -46.12
N GLY A 555 -7.61 22.88 -45.72
CA GLY A 555 -7.59 21.60 -46.41
C GLY A 555 -6.28 20.84 -46.21
N GLY A 556 -6.25 19.59 -46.67
CA GLY A 556 -5.04 18.75 -46.66
C GLY A 556 -4.95 17.72 -45.54
N LEU A 557 -6.00 17.54 -44.73
CA LEU A 557 -6.06 16.49 -43.69
C LEU A 557 -6.95 15.29 -44.10
N GLY A 558 -7.55 15.29 -45.30
CA GLY A 558 -8.38 14.20 -45.81
C GLY A 558 -9.68 13.93 -45.03
N CYS A 559 -10.09 14.86 -44.16
CA CYS A 559 -11.29 14.74 -43.34
C CYS A 559 -12.53 15.25 -44.11
N ASN A 560 -13.63 14.46 -44.19
CA ASN A 560 -14.81 14.83 -44.99
C ASN A 560 -16.10 14.89 -44.17
N CYS A 561 -16.79 16.04 -44.22
CA CYS A 561 -18.06 16.31 -43.57
C CYS A 561 -18.95 17.24 -44.41
N SER A 562 -20.26 17.06 -44.35
CA SER A 562 -21.23 18.03 -44.91
C SER A 562 -21.46 19.22 -43.97
N SER A 563 -21.73 20.42 -44.51
CA SER A 563 -22.13 21.61 -43.76
C SER A 563 -21.08 22.18 -42.78
N VAL A 564 -19.82 22.26 -43.21
CA VAL A 564 -18.65 22.60 -42.36
C VAL A 564 -18.53 24.10 -42.01
N GLU A 565 -18.86 25.00 -42.93
CA GLU A 565 -18.59 26.45 -42.79
C GLU A 565 -19.39 27.12 -41.67
N THR A 566 -20.71 26.89 -41.61
CA THR A 566 -21.60 27.46 -40.58
C THR A 566 -21.21 26.99 -39.16
N LEU A 567 -20.74 25.75 -39.03
CA LEU A 567 -20.30 25.19 -37.75
C LEU A 567 -18.97 25.79 -37.31
N ASN A 568 -18.02 25.93 -38.22
CA ASN A 568 -16.73 26.55 -37.94
C ASN A 568 -16.85 28.04 -37.59
N ALA A 569 -17.75 28.77 -38.25
CA ALA A 569 -18.02 30.17 -37.90
C ALA A 569 -18.48 30.34 -36.44
N LYS A 570 -19.30 29.41 -35.92
CA LYS A 570 -19.73 29.41 -34.52
C LYS A 570 -18.58 29.18 -33.54
N LEU A 571 -17.63 28.30 -33.87
CA LEU A 571 -16.47 28.01 -33.01
C LEU A 571 -15.55 29.23 -32.85
N ILE A 572 -15.40 30.05 -33.90
CA ILE A 572 -14.54 31.24 -33.88
C ILE A 572 -15.20 32.41 -33.14
N GLN A 573 -16.54 32.44 -33.07
CA GLN A 573 -17.30 33.52 -32.43
C GLN A 573 -17.44 33.40 -30.91
N ILE A 574 -16.85 32.38 -30.27
CA ILE A 574 -16.88 32.24 -28.80
C ILE A 574 -16.13 33.43 -28.17
N ASN A 575 -16.90 34.36 -27.59
CA ASN A 575 -16.36 35.52 -26.90
C ASN A 575 -15.91 35.19 -25.46
N SER A 576 -15.27 36.16 -24.80
CA SER A 576 -14.74 35.98 -23.44
C SER A 576 -15.82 35.63 -22.40
N THR A 577 -17.04 36.14 -22.56
CA THR A 577 -18.16 35.89 -21.65
C THR A 577 -18.63 34.45 -21.76
N GLU A 578 -18.80 33.94 -22.98
CA GLU A 578 -19.18 32.55 -23.21
C GLU A 578 -18.05 31.59 -22.81
N ALA A 579 -16.79 31.91 -23.10
CA ALA A 579 -15.64 31.14 -22.63
C ALA A 579 -15.61 31.05 -21.09
N ALA A 580 -15.93 32.13 -20.37
CA ALA A 580 -16.03 32.13 -18.92
C ALA A 580 -17.18 31.23 -18.42
N ARG A 581 -18.35 31.24 -19.10
CA ARG A 581 -19.49 30.36 -18.79
C ARG A 581 -19.13 28.89 -18.98
N LEU A 582 -18.50 28.55 -20.11
CA LEU A 582 -18.05 27.19 -20.41
C LEU A 582 -16.99 26.73 -19.43
N ARG A 583 -16.06 27.60 -19.03
CA ARG A 583 -15.06 27.32 -17.99
C ARG A 583 -15.73 27.04 -16.65
N GLN A 584 -16.71 27.83 -16.22
CA GLN A 584 -17.43 27.59 -14.96
C GLN A 584 -18.16 26.24 -14.96
N ARG A 585 -18.74 25.85 -16.10
CA ARG A 585 -19.49 24.60 -16.24
C ARG A 585 -18.60 23.36 -16.34
N HIS A 586 -17.59 23.41 -17.21
CA HIS A 586 -16.80 22.25 -17.61
C HIS A 586 -15.44 22.18 -16.93
N LEU A 587 -15.02 23.23 -16.23
CA LEU A 587 -13.83 23.24 -15.37
C LEU A 587 -14.18 23.73 -13.95
N PRO A 588 -15.19 23.14 -13.28
CA PRO A 588 -15.71 23.63 -11.99
C PRO A 588 -14.70 23.51 -10.83
N TYR A 589 -13.57 22.83 -11.06
CA TYR A 589 -12.49 22.67 -10.08
C TYR A 589 -11.17 23.29 -10.53
N GLY A 590 -11.22 24.13 -11.56
CA GLY A 590 -10.04 24.76 -12.13
C GLY A 590 -9.51 24.06 -13.38
N THR A 591 -8.72 24.80 -14.14
CA THR A 591 -8.05 24.28 -15.34
C THR A 591 -6.90 23.36 -14.95
N PRO A 592 -6.79 22.12 -15.48
CA PRO A 592 -5.61 21.29 -15.26
C PRO A 592 -4.33 22.05 -15.64
N ARG A 593 -3.39 22.17 -14.70
CA ARG A 593 -2.12 22.88 -14.92
C ARG A 593 -1.11 21.95 -15.58
N VAL A 594 -0.35 22.47 -16.54
CA VAL A 594 0.68 21.69 -17.25
C VAL A 594 2.03 21.86 -16.56
N LEU A 595 2.56 20.76 -16.03
CA LEU A 595 3.85 20.66 -15.34
C LEU A 595 4.96 20.12 -16.27
N GLN A 596 4.65 19.84 -17.53
CA GLN A 596 5.65 19.52 -18.54
C GLN A 596 6.40 20.80 -18.92
N GLU A 597 7.73 20.76 -18.97
CA GLU A 597 8.55 21.90 -19.40
C GLU A 597 8.45 22.10 -20.92
N ASN A 598 8.38 23.36 -21.35
CA ASN A 598 8.34 23.75 -22.78
C ASN A 598 7.21 23.09 -23.60
N ALA A 599 6.07 22.82 -22.98
CA ALA A 599 4.90 22.27 -23.65
C ALA A 599 4.09 23.38 -24.35
N HIS A 600 3.83 23.21 -25.64
CA HIS A 600 3.04 24.12 -26.47
C HIS A 600 1.62 23.62 -26.56
N PHE A 601 0.72 24.23 -25.79
CA PHE A 601 -0.70 23.90 -25.81
C PHE A 601 -1.57 25.14 -25.81
N CYS A 602 -2.85 24.95 -26.12
CA CYS A 602 -3.86 25.99 -26.10
C CYS A 602 -5.17 25.47 -25.52
N LEU A 603 -5.99 26.37 -24.98
CA LEU A 603 -7.35 26.04 -24.56
C LEU A 603 -8.31 26.20 -25.73
N LEU A 604 -9.03 25.14 -26.08
CA LEU A 604 -10.12 25.17 -27.04
C LEU A 604 -11.44 25.02 -26.30
N TYR A 605 -12.37 25.92 -26.61
CA TYR A 605 -13.71 25.96 -26.03
C TYR A 605 -14.72 25.42 -27.03
N GLN A 606 -15.62 24.55 -26.56
CA GLN A 606 -16.75 24.01 -27.31
C GLN A 606 -18.01 24.11 -26.43
N ALA A 607 -19.19 23.93 -27.01
CA ALA A 607 -20.44 24.09 -26.28
C ALA A 607 -20.60 23.12 -25.09
N ASP A 608 -20.04 21.90 -25.22
CA ASP A 608 -20.24 20.81 -24.25
C ASP A 608 -18.95 20.36 -23.54
N TYR A 609 -17.78 20.86 -23.96
CA TYR A 609 -16.50 20.51 -23.36
C TYR A 609 -15.46 21.63 -23.54
N VAL A 610 -14.37 21.52 -22.79
CA VAL A 610 -13.16 22.33 -22.95
C VAL A 610 -11.98 21.37 -23.04
N ASN A 611 -11.02 21.64 -23.92
CA ASN A 611 -9.80 20.83 -24.01
C ASN A 611 -8.53 21.66 -23.98
N GLY A 612 -7.44 21.04 -23.52
CA GLY A 612 -6.08 21.56 -23.62
C GLY A 612 -5.35 20.86 -24.76
N PHE A 613 -5.40 21.43 -25.96
CA PHE A 613 -4.82 20.84 -27.17
C PHE A 613 -3.32 21.09 -27.24
N SER A 614 -2.50 20.02 -27.32
CA SER A 614 -1.05 20.14 -27.48
C SER A 614 -0.65 20.06 -28.96
N ARG A 615 0.17 21.02 -29.37
CA ARG A 615 0.80 21.07 -30.69
C ARG A 615 2.00 20.13 -30.78
N ASP A 616 2.54 19.69 -29.64
CA ASP A 616 3.71 18.80 -29.58
C ASP A 616 3.33 17.33 -29.80
N VAL A 617 2.08 16.96 -29.49
CA VAL A 617 1.55 15.60 -29.69
C VAL A 617 0.34 15.54 -30.60
N LEU A 618 -0.05 16.67 -31.19
CA LEU A 618 -1.14 16.83 -32.16
C LEU A 618 -2.52 16.37 -31.63
N MET A 619 -2.71 16.33 -30.31
CA MET A 619 -3.95 15.87 -29.66
C MET A 619 -4.17 16.59 -28.32
N PRO A 620 -5.36 16.50 -27.71
CA PRO A 620 -5.58 16.99 -26.35
C PRO A 620 -4.69 16.28 -25.32
N LEU A 621 -4.06 17.06 -24.44
CA LEU A 621 -3.50 16.55 -23.19
C LEU A 621 -4.63 16.11 -22.23
N TRP A 622 -5.74 16.82 -22.29
CA TRP A 622 -6.94 16.52 -21.52
C TRP A 622 -8.17 17.15 -22.18
N VAL A 623 -9.32 16.52 -21.96
CA VAL A 623 -10.67 17.00 -22.28
C VAL A 623 -11.49 16.98 -21.01
N SER A 624 -12.23 18.06 -20.74
CA SER A 624 -13.08 18.20 -19.55
C SER A 624 -14.50 18.59 -19.92
N TYR A 625 -15.47 17.90 -19.35
CA TYR A 625 -16.89 18.14 -19.57
C TYR A 625 -17.71 17.72 -18.34
N THR A 626 -18.95 18.21 -18.26
CA THR A 626 -19.81 17.96 -17.09
C THR A 626 -21.18 17.50 -17.57
N LEU A 627 -21.57 16.31 -17.13
CA LEU A 627 -22.84 15.70 -17.47
C LEU A 627 -23.84 15.89 -16.32
N PRO A 628 -25.03 16.43 -16.60
CA PRO A 628 -26.14 16.35 -15.65
C PRO A 628 -26.70 14.91 -15.59
N PRO A 629 -27.48 14.58 -14.54
CA PRO A 629 -28.20 13.31 -14.52
C PRO A 629 -29.16 13.22 -15.72
N PRO A 630 -29.26 12.07 -16.40
CA PRO A 630 -30.08 11.94 -17.60
C PRO A 630 -31.58 12.13 -17.29
N THR A 631 -32.26 12.98 -18.07
CA THR A 631 -33.68 13.34 -17.87
C THR A 631 -34.68 12.43 -18.59
N GLY A 632 -34.23 11.34 -19.21
CA GLY A 632 -35.07 10.37 -19.95
C GLY A 632 -34.37 9.03 -20.22
N ALA A 633 -35.15 8.02 -20.62
CA ALA A 633 -34.69 6.64 -20.80
C ALA A 633 -34.26 6.30 -22.25
N GLN A 634 -34.22 7.27 -23.17
CA GLN A 634 -33.87 6.95 -24.55
C GLN A 634 -32.36 6.74 -24.69
N PRO A 635 -31.91 5.58 -25.24
CA PRO A 635 -30.52 5.41 -25.61
C PRO A 635 -30.19 6.44 -26.69
N PRO A 636 -29.01 7.05 -26.62
CA PRO A 636 -28.63 8.08 -27.57
C PRO A 636 -28.55 7.50 -28.99
N SER A 637 -28.99 8.27 -29.98
CA SER A 637 -29.01 7.83 -31.38
C SER A 637 -27.59 7.58 -31.90
N PRO A 638 -27.38 6.56 -32.74
CA PRO A 638 -26.06 6.30 -33.33
C PRO A 638 -25.60 7.51 -34.16
N VAL A 639 -24.43 8.04 -33.82
CA VAL A 639 -23.81 9.16 -34.55
C VAL A 639 -22.82 8.60 -35.57
N ASN A 640 -22.86 9.11 -36.79
CA ASN A 640 -21.88 8.73 -37.80
C ASN A 640 -20.52 9.40 -37.53
N GLU A 641 -19.63 8.69 -36.85
CA GLU A 641 -18.26 9.17 -36.53
C GLU A 641 -17.33 9.22 -37.75
N SER A 642 -17.73 8.71 -38.92
CA SER A 642 -16.92 8.79 -40.16
C SER A 642 -16.75 10.21 -40.69
N CYS A 643 -17.54 11.15 -40.18
CA CYS A 643 -17.44 12.57 -40.49
C CYS A 643 -16.77 13.29 -39.31
N VAL A 644 -15.44 13.38 -39.34
CA VAL A 644 -14.68 14.34 -38.52
C VAL A 644 -14.35 15.57 -39.36
N ARG A 645 -14.46 16.77 -38.77
CA ARG A 645 -14.09 18.04 -39.44
C ARG A 645 -12.76 18.58 -38.93
N GLU A 646 -12.05 19.29 -39.80
CA GLU A 646 -10.85 20.03 -39.41
C GLU A 646 -11.20 21.16 -38.42
N ASP A 647 -10.49 21.25 -37.30
CA ASP A 647 -10.60 22.39 -36.38
C ASP A 647 -9.79 23.58 -36.92
N VAL A 648 -10.48 24.57 -37.49
CA VAL A 648 -9.90 25.78 -38.09
C VAL A 648 -9.04 26.63 -37.13
N ARG A 649 -9.14 26.40 -35.81
CA ARG A 649 -8.33 27.10 -34.80
C ARG A 649 -6.93 26.48 -34.63
N VAL A 650 -6.73 25.28 -35.17
CA VAL A 650 -5.46 24.56 -35.15
C VAL A 650 -4.93 24.49 -36.58
N PRO A 651 -3.69 24.90 -36.85
CA PRO A 651 -3.16 24.84 -38.21
C PRO A 651 -2.96 23.38 -38.67
N PRO A 652 -3.03 23.08 -39.98
CA PRO A 652 -2.90 21.71 -40.50
C PRO A 652 -1.60 21.01 -40.09
N ASN A 653 -0.48 21.74 -40.03
CA ASN A 653 0.82 21.21 -39.61
C ASN A 653 0.89 20.85 -38.11
N ALA A 654 -0.08 21.32 -37.31
CA ALA A 654 -0.24 20.98 -35.89
C ALA A 654 -1.50 20.13 -35.66
N SER A 655 -2.07 19.55 -36.72
CA SER A 655 -3.26 18.70 -36.70
C SER A 655 -2.95 17.30 -37.20
N GLN A 656 -3.78 16.34 -36.81
CA GLN A 656 -3.72 14.97 -37.32
C GLN A 656 -4.43 14.86 -38.68
N THR A 657 -3.92 13.98 -39.55
CA THR A 657 -4.62 13.58 -40.79
C THR A 657 -5.65 12.48 -40.53
N CYS A 658 -6.81 12.56 -41.19
CA CYS A 658 -7.81 11.50 -41.20
C CYS A 658 -7.41 10.31 -42.09
N GLU A 659 -6.56 10.53 -43.10
CA GLU A 659 -6.13 9.49 -44.08
C GLU A 659 -5.42 8.33 -43.39
N ARG A 660 -4.57 8.64 -42.39
CA ARG A 660 -3.86 7.63 -41.59
C ARG A 660 -4.77 6.53 -41.05
N TYR A 661 -5.97 6.90 -40.61
CA TYR A 661 -6.92 5.99 -39.96
C TYR A 661 -7.83 5.27 -40.95
N HIS A 662 -7.89 5.75 -42.19
CA HIS A 662 -8.55 5.05 -43.28
C HIS A 662 -7.65 3.95 -43.85
N ASP A 663 -6.35 4.22 -43.94
CA ASP A 663 -5.39 3.34 -44.62
C ASP A 663 -4.74 2.28 -43.71
N ASP A 664 -4.80 2.45 -42.38
CA ASP A 664 -4.27 1.51 -41.39
C ASP A 664 -5.39 0.67 -40.73
N PRO A 665 -5.51 -0.64 -41.00
CA PRO A 665 -6.53 -1.48 -40.37
C PRO A 665 -6.22 -1.81 -38.90
N THR A 666 -5.01 -1.54 -38.42
CA THR A 666 -4.56 -1.85 -37.05
C THR A 666 -4.77 -0.70 -36.09
N LEU A 667 -5.01 0.52 -36.60
CA LEU A 667 -5.11 1.73 -35.81
C LEU A 667 -6.26 2.61 -36.33
N THR A 668 -7.12 3.06 -35.42
CA THR A 668 -8.18 4.03 -35.70
C THR A 668 -8.01 5.26 -34.80
N TYR A 669 -9.00 6.13 -34.78
CA TYR A 669 -9.10 7.22 -33.81
C TYR A 669 -10.34 7.06 -32.93
N GLY A 670 -10.21 7.48 -31.69
CA GLY A 670 -11.34 7.73 -30.79
C GLY A 670 -11.48 9.21 -30.49
N LEU A 671 -12.68 9.59 -30.05
CA LEU A 671 -13.00 10.96 -29.62
C LEU A 671 -12.99 11.00 -28.09
N LEU A 672 -12.23 11.94 -27.52
CA LEU A 672 -12.09 12.08 -26.06
C LEU A 672 -13.36 12.67 -25.41
N HIS A 673 -14.05 13.58 -26.11
CA HIS A 673 -15.45 13.92 -25.85
C HIS A 673 -16.36 13.22 -26.90
N PRO A 674 -17.16 12.22 -26.50
CA PRO A 674 -18.03 11.49 -27.42
C PRO A 674 -19.25 12.30 -27.93
N PRO A 675 -19.55 12.30 -29.25
CA PRO A 675 -20.69 13.02 -29.83
C PRO A 675 -22.05 12.63 -29.26
N VAL A 676 -22.16 11.37 -28.83
CA VAL A 676 -23.35 10.76 -28.25
C VAL A 676 -23.81 11.43 -26.94
N LEU A 677 -22.90 12.14 -26.27
CA LEU A 677 -23.16 12.87 -25.02
C LEU A 677 -23.60 14.32 -25.26
N SER A 678 -23.49 14.82 -26.50
CA SER A 678 -23.91 16.18 -26.84
C SER A 678 -25.43 16.28 -26.84
N PRO A 679 -26.03 17.35 -26.28
CA PRO A 679 -27.44 17.63 -26.45
C PRO A 679 -27.84 17.69 -27.94
N VAL A 680 -29.13 17.46 -28.22
CA VAL A 680 -29.67 17.43 -29.59
C VAL A 680 -29.24 18.70 -30.36
N GLY A 681 -28.51 18.52 -31.46
CA GLY A 681 -28.00 19.60 -32.32
C GLY A 681 -26.57 20.09 -32.04
N LEU A 682 -25.93 19.65 -30.94
CA LEU A 682 -24.54 20.00 -30.58
C LEU A 682 -23.53 18.88 -30.85
N GLN A 683 -24.01 17.70 -31.26
CA GLN A 683 -23.18 16.55 -31.68
C GLN A 683 -22.03 16.90 -32.65
N PRO A 684 -22.21 17.84 -33.59
CA PRO A 684 -21.11 18.22 -34.47
C PRO A 684 -19.87 18.69 -33.70
N ASP A 685 -19.97 19.40 -32.58
CA ASP A 685 -18.80 19.99 -31.89
C ASP A 685 -17.84 18.97 -31.27
N SER A 686 -18.30 17.73 -31.14
CA SER A 686 -17.47 16.59 -30.76
C SER A 686 -16.69 15.99 -31.93
N LEU A 687 -17.16 16.19 -33.16
CA LEU A 687 -16.60 15.66 -34.40
C LEU A 687 -15.49 16.58 -34.96
N LEU A 688 -14.52 16.95 -34.12
CA LEU A 688 -13.40 17.83 -34.46
C LEU A 688 -12.07 17.07 -34.48
N SER A 689 -11.17 17.41 -35.39
CA SER A 689 -9.82 16.85 -35.44
C SER A 689 -9.04 17.11 -34.15
N SER A 690 -9.30 18.25 -33.49
CA SER A 690 -8.72 18.61 -32.19
C SER A 690 -9.25 17.79 -31.00
N ASN A 691 -10.19 16.87 -31.21
CA ASN A 691 -10.75 15.98 -30.19
C ASN A 691 -10.37 14.49 -30.44
N MET A 692 -9.59 14.22 -31.49
CA MET A 692 -9.13 12.88 -31.85
C MET A 692 -7.91 12.45 -31.04
N ALA A 693 -7.86 11.17 -30.69
CA ALA A 693 -6.65 10.48 -30.23
C ALA A 693 -6.50 9.13 -30.95
N PRO A 694 -5.27 8.69 -31.30
CA PRO A 694 -5.04 7.36 -31.85
C PRO A 694 -5.52 6.27 -30.88
N MET A 695 -6.37 5.36 -31.37
CA MET A 695 -6.89 4.24 -30.59
C MET A 695 -6.84 2.93 -31.38
N PHE A 696 -6.47 1.83 -30.73
CA PHE A 696 -6.66 0.50 -31.30
C PHE A 696 -8.17 0.21 -31.44
N PRO A 697 -8.61 -0.46 -32.51
CA PRO A 697 -10.03 -0.77 -32.72
C PRO A 697 -10.68 -1.46 -31.50
N ALA A 698 -10.02 -2.47 -30.94
CA ALA A 698 -10.51 -3.19 -29.77
C ALA A 698 -10.68 -2.29 -28.52
N PHE A 699 -9.79 -1.31 -28.34
CA PHE A 699 -9.88 -0.35 -27.25
C PHE A 699 -10.94 0.72 -27.51
N LYS A 700 -11.13 1.15 -28.77
CA LYS A 700 -12.17 2.11 -29.16
C LYS A 700 -13.57 1.61 -28.77
N GLU A 701 -13.83 0.32 -28.94
CA GLU A 701 -15.11 -0.27 -28.52
C GLU A 701 -15.32 -0.19 -27.00
N VAL A 702 -14.28 -0.51 -26.23
CA VAL A 702 -14.28 -0.37 -24.76
C VAL A 702 -14.50 1.10 -24.36
N TRP A 703 -13.73 2.01 -24.96
CA TRP A 703 -13.86 3.45 -24.74
C TRP A 703 -15.28 3.96 -25.00
N THR A 704 -15.88 3.48 -26.09
CA THR A 704 -17.26 3.82 -26.47
C THR A 704 -18.25 3.34 -25.40
N TYR A 705 -18.12 2.10 -24.93
CA TYR A 705 -18.97 1.56 -23.87
C TYR A 705 -18.84 2.32 -22.55
N ILE A 706 -17.60 2.66 -22.15
CA ILE A 706 -17.34 3.47 -20.94
C ILE A 706 -18.15 4.75 -20.97
N HIS A 707 -18.14 5.46 -22.09
CA HIS A 707 -18.76 6.78 -22.15
C HIS A 707 -20.26 6.74 -22.43
N THR A 708 -20.71 5.81 -23.28
CA THR A 708 -22.12 5.70 -23.67
C THR A 708 -22.98 5.06 -22.58
N VAL A 709 -22.40 4.16 -21.78
CA VAL A 709 -23.11 3.37 -20.76
C VAL A 709 -22.64 3.72 -19.35
N LEU A 710 -21.37 3.48 -19.02
CA LEU A 710 -20.91 3.56 -17.62
C LEU A 710 -20.92 4.99 -17.07
N VAL A 711 -20.42 5.96 -17.85
CA VAL A 711 -20.42 7.37 -17.46
C VAL A 711 -21.84 7.91 -17.30
N GLN A 712 -22.81 7.48 -18.11
CA GLN A 712 -24.22 7.84 -17.92
C GLN A 712 -24.80 7.25 -16.63
N ASN A 713 -24.46 6.01 -16.31
CA ASN A 713 -24.85 5.38 -15.04
C ASN A 713 -24.25 6.13 -13.85
N TYR A 714 -22.95 6.46 -13.87
CA TYR A 714 -22.33 7.27 -12.83
C TYR A 714 -22.96 8.66 -12.73
N SER A 715 -23.28 9.32 -13.84
CA SER A 715 -23.99 10.61 -13.81
C SER A 715 -25.35 10.49 -13.12
N ARG A 716 -26.10 9.40 -13.36
CA ARG A 716 -27.39 9.13 -12.71
C ARG A 716 -27.21 8.87 -11.20
N GLU A 717 -26.24 8.04 -10.82
CA GLU A 717 -25.99 7.65 -9.43
C GLU A 717 -25.48 8.82 -8.58
N LEU A 718 -24.67 9.71 -9.17
CA LEU A 718 -23.95 10.76 -8.45
C LEU A 718 -24.59 12.14 -8.59
N ASN A 719 -25.81 12.22 -9.16
CA ASN A 719 -26.52 13.48 -9.44
C ASN A 719 -25.70 14.47 -10.30
N GLY A 720 -25.11 13.92 -11.36
CA GLY A 720 -24.21 14.61 -12.26
C GLY A 720 -22.73 14.34 -11.93
N VAL A 721 -21.91 14.33 -12.97
CA VAL A 721 -20.48 14.04 -12.85
C VAL A 721 -19.70 14.93 -13.81
N ASN A 722 -18.56 15.44 -13.33
CA ASN A 722 -17.54 16.06 -14.17
C ASN A 722 -16.51 15.00 -14.56
N ILE A 723 -16.15 14.96 -15.84
CA ILE A 723 -15.21 14.00 -16.39
C ILE A 723 -14.01 14.77 -16.92
N VAL A 724 -12.82 14.28 -16.60
CA VAL A 724 -11.57 14.68 -17.26
C VAL A 724 -10.91 13.43 -17.82
N SER A 725 -10.61 13.43 -19.13
CA SER A 725 -9.97 12.30 -19.81
C SER A 725 -8.81 12.76 -20.69
N GLY A 726 -7.85 11.88 -20.95
CA GLY A 726 -6.72 12.21 -21.80
C GLY A 726 -5.74 11.04 -22.01
N PRO A 727 -4.80 11.19 -22.95
CA PRO A 727 -3.77 10.19 -23.25
C PRO A 727 -2.67 10.19 -22.18
N ILE A 728 -2.00 9.05 -22.04
CA ILE A 728 -0.77 8.87 -21.25
C ILE A 728 0.30 8.27 -22.15
N PHE A 729 1.53 8.75 -21.98
CA PHE A 729 2.73 8.20 -22.60
C PHE A 729 3.69 7.77 -21.48
N ASP A 730 3.87 6.46 -21.35
CA ASP A 730 4.75 5.82 -20.36
C ASP A 730 5.32 4.55 -21.00
N LYS A 731 6.24 4.75 -21.95
CA LYS A 731 6.88 3.67 -22.72
C LYS A 731 7.99 2.99 -21.95
N ASN A 732 8.64 3.72 -21.05
CA ASN A 732 9.70 3.21 -20.17
C ASN A 732 9.14 2.57 -18.87
N TYR A 733 7.81 2.56 -18.70
CA TYR A 733 7.07 1.92 -17.60
C TYR A 733 7.52 2.39 -16.21
N ASP A 734 8.00 3.63 -16.08
CA ASP A 734 8.51 4.22 -14.84
C ASP A 734 7.45 4.96 -14.02
N GLY A 735 6.21 4.98 -14.50
CA GLY A 735 5.09 5.63 -13.82
C GLY A 735 5.11 7.16 -13.95
N ARG A 736 5.91 7.73 -14.86
CA ARG A 736 6.00 9.16 -15.15
C ARG A 736 5.69 9.43 -16.62
N PHE A 737 5.35 10.68 -16.91
CA PHE A 737 5.08 11.10 -18.28
C PHE A 737 6.36 11.08 -19.13
N ASP A 738 6.26 10.49 -20.31
CA ASP A 738 7.21 10.65 -21.41
C ASP A 738 6.81 11.83 -22.29
N THR A 739 7.80 12.48 -22.92
CA THR A 739 7.56 13.45 -24.00
C THR A 739 7.79 12.78 -25.35
N PRO A 740 6.74 12.24 -26.01
CA PRO A 740 6.91 11.58 -27.30
C PRO A 740 7.30 12.59 -28.38
N LYS A 741 8.19 12.18 -29.29
CA LYS A 741 8.53 12.96 -30.49
C LYS A 741 7.63 12.56 -31.64
N ILE A 742 7.13 13.54 -32.38
CA ILE A 742 6.44 13.30 -33.66
C ILE A 742 7.47 12.74 -34.65
N THR A 743 7.17 11.58 -35.23
CA THR A 743 8.10 10.85 -36.13
C THR A 743 7.77 11.04 -37.61
N ALA A 744 6.53 11.41 -37.92
CA ALA A 744 6.05 11.74 -39.26
C ALA A 744 5.11 12.95 -39.19
N ALA A 745 5.11 13.79 -40.22
CA ALA A 745 4.29 15.00 -40.25
C ALA A 745 2.80 14.66 -40.10
N SER A 746 2.09 15.40 -39.24
CA SER A 746 0.66 15.19 -38.97
C SER A 746 0.28 13.80 -38.43
N GLU A 747 1.25 13.02 -37.92
CA GLU A 747 1.02 11.74 -37.26
C GLU A 747 1.21 11.83 -35.75
N ALA A 748 0.09 11.76 -35.02
CA ALA A 748 0.10 11.71 -33.55
C ALA A 748 0.79 10.44 -33.00
N PRO A 749 1.54 10.53 -31.88
CA PRO A 749 2.07 9.36 -31.19
C PRO A 749 0.95 8.50 -30.58
N ILE A 750 1.11 7.18 -30.58
CA ILE A 750 0.13 6.25 -29.98
C ILE A 750 0.30 6.27 -28.44
N PRO A 751 -0.76 6.58 -27.66
CA PRO A 751 -0.72 6.54 -26.20
C PRO A 751 -0.48 5.12 -25.66
N THR A 752 0.20 4.99 -24.53
CA THR A 752 0.31 3.69 -23.84
C THR A 752 -0.92 3.39 -22.99
N HIS A 753 -1.54 4.43 -22.45
CA HIS A 753 -2.75 4.34 -21.63
C HIS A 753 -3.67 5.55 -21.91
N PHE A 754 -4.89 5.49 -21.41
CA PHE A 754 -5.78 6.64 -21.29
C PHE A 754 -6.23 6.78 -19.84
N PHE A 755 -6.31 8.01 -19.33
CA PHE A 755 -6.89 8.27 -18.02
C PHE A 755 -8.34 8.74 -18.13
N VAL A 756 -9.12 8.43 -17.10
CA VAL A 756 -10.46 8.97 -16.87
C VAL A 756 -10.58 9.33 -15.39
N ILE A 757 -10.95 10.57 -15.09
CA ILE A 757 -11.22 11.07 -13.74
C ILE A 757 -12.69 11.50 -13.70
N LEU A 758 -13.45 10.86 -12.81
CA LEU A 758 -14.85 11.18 -12.51
C LEU A 758 -14.89 11.91 -11.18
N THR A 759 -15.41 13.15 -11.17
CA THR A 759 -15.52 13.97 -9.97
C THR A 759 -16.97 14.40 -9.76
N SER A 760 -17.47 14.25 -8.54
CA SER A 760 -18.81 14.72 -8.13
C SER A 760 -18.78 15.22 -6.69
N CYS A 761 -19.92 15.68 -6.19
CA CYS A 761 -20.07 16.08 -4.80
C CYS A 761 -20.20 14.88 -3.86
N ALA A 762 -19.53 14.94 -2.70
CA ALA A 762 -19.80 13.99 -1.63
C ALA A 762 -21.24 14.12 -1.10
N ASP A 763 -21.82 15.33 -1.14
CA ASP A 763 -23.25 15.55 -0.93
C ASP A 763 -24.01 15.27 -2.23
N GLY A 764 -24.69 14.12 -2.30
CA GLY A 764 -25.48 13.70 -3.46
C GLY A 764 -26.66 14.62 -3.79
N GLY A 765 -27.03 15.56 -2.92
CA GLY A 765 -28.03 16.60 -3.23
C GLY A 765 -27.51 17.70 -4.15
N LEU A 766 -26.19 17.84 -4.30
CA LEU A 766 -25.56 18.92 -5.05
C LEU A 766 -24.95 18.43 -6.37
N ARG A 767 -25.04 19.28 -7.40
CA ARG A 767 -24.39 19.03 -8.69
C ARG A 767 -22.91 19.43 -8.66
N PRO A 768 -22.05 18.84 -9.51
CA PRO A 768 -20.61 19.15 -9.59
C PRO A 768 -20.27 20.65 -9.67
N GLU A 769 -21.06 21.41 -10.43
CA GLU A 769 -20.84 22.84 -10.65
C GLU A 769 -21.14 23.68 -9.39
N LEU A 770 -22.04 23.19 -8.52
CA LEU A 770 -22.53 23.89 -7.31
C LEU A 770 -21.87 23.39 -6.02
N CYS A 771 -20.87 22.52 -6.14
CA CYS A 771 -20.29 21.77 -5.02
C CYS A 771 -19.51 22.58 -3.97
N ALA A 772 -20.15 23.17 -2.97
CA ALA A 772 -19.40 23.89 -1.93
C ALA A 772 -18.62 22.96 -0.97
N GLY A 773 -19.04 21.71 -0.83
CA GLY A 773 -18.48 20.74 0.12
C GLY A 773 -17.38 19.82 -0.44
N PRO A 774 -17.02 18.75 0.31
CA PRO A 774 -16.02 17.78 -0.11
C PRO A 774 -16.36 17.13 -1.46
N LEU A 775 -15.31 16.84 -2.22
CA LEU A 775 -15.42 16.14 -3.49
C LEU A 775 -15.26 14.63 -3.28
N GLN A 776 -15.89 13.86 -4.15
CA GLN A 776 -15.60 12.45 -4.32
C GLN A 776 -15.07 12.19 -5.72
N VAL A 777 -14.08 11.29 -5.82
CA VAL A 777 -13.37 11.02 -7.07
C VAL A 777 -13.26 9.52 -7.33
N ARG A 778 -13.42 9.13 -8.60
CA ARG A 778 -13.01 7.82 -9.13
C ARG A 778 -12.07 8.09 -10.30
N SER A 779 -10.89 7.50 -10.27
CA SER A 779 -9.85 7.73 -11.27
C SER A 779 -9.32 6.41 -11.80
N PHE A 780 -9.06 6.36 -13.10
CA PHE A 780 -8.66 5.15 -13.81
C PHE A 780 -7.48 5.45 -14.74
N VAL A 781 -6.56 4.49 -14.86
CA VAL A 781 -5.49 4.48 -15.87
C VAL A 781 -5.64 3.21 -16.68
N LEU A 782 -6.22 3.33 -17.86
CA LEU A 782 -6.68 2.23 -18.68
C LEU A 782 -5.62 1.83 -19.72
N PRO A 783 -5.14 0.58 -19.76
CA PRO A 783 -4.12 0.17 -20.71
C PRO A 783 -4.66 0.16 -22.13
N HIS A 784 -3.93 0.83 -23.03
CA HIS A 784 -4.31 0.97 -24.42
C HIS A 784 -3.75 -0.21 -25.24
N ARG A 785 -4.55 -1.28 -25.36
CA ARG A 785 -4.12 -2.55 -25.96
C ARG A 785 -4.89 -2.90 -27.25
N PRO A 786 -4.27 -3.64 -28.18
CA PRO A 786 -4.88 -3.99 -29.46
C PRO A 786 -5.88 -5.15 -29.40
N ASP A 787 -6.04 -5.80 -28.23
CA ASP A 787 -6.88 -6.97 -28.04
C ASP A 787 -7.49 -7.01 -26.62
N HIS A 788 -8.42 -7.93 -26.39
CA HIS A 788 -9.07 -8.16 -25.09
C HIS A 788 -8.44 -9.34 -24.32
N THR A 789 -7.18 -9.71 -24.61
CA THR A 789 -6.55 -10.89 -24.00
C THR A 789 -6.35 -10.79 -22.49
N GLU A 790 -6.41 -9.58 -21.93
CA GLU A 790 -6.38 -9.35 -20.47
C GLU A 790 -7.61 -9.91 -19.75
N THR A 791 -8.78 -9.77 -20.37
CA THR A 791 -10.08 -10.13 -19.80
C THR A 791 -10.63 -11.42 -20.39
N CYS A 792 -10.03 -11.92 -21.47
CA CYS A 792 -10.50 -13.07 -22.22
C CYS A 792 -11.92 -12.91 -22.76
N ALA A 793 -12.36 -11.65 -22.91
CA ALA A 793 -13.65 -11.34 -23.48
C ALA A 793 -13.67 -11.64 -25.00
N SER A 794 -14.82 -12.06 -25.49
CA SER A 794 -15.06 -12.31 -26.90
C SER A 794 -16.50 -11.94 -27.26
N GLY A 795 -16.70 -11.41 -28.46
CA GLY A 795 -18.04 -10.99 -28.93
C GLY A 795 -18.45 -9.59 -28.45
N PRO A 796 -19.70 -9.18 -28.70
CA PRO A 796 -20.16 -7.81 -28.49
C PRO A 796 -20.60 -7.49 -27.05
N ASP A 797 -20.34 -8.37 -26.09
CA ASP A 797 -20.69 -8.17 -24.68
C ASP A 797 -19.58 -7.37 -23.98
N TYR A 798 -19.93 -6.17 -23.50
CA TYR A 798 -19.03 -5.26 -22.78
C TYR A 798 -19.34 -5.14 -21.29
N THR A 799 -20.19 -6.02 -20.73
CA THR A 799 -20.54 -6.00 -19.29
C THR A 799 -19.32 -6.23 -18.37
N TRP A 800 -18.24 -6.83 -18.89
CA TRP A 800 -16.97 -7.01 -18.19
C TRP A 800 -16.17 -5.71 -17.99
N VAL A 801 -16.47 -4.65 -18.75
CA VAL A 801 -15.66 -3.41 -18.80
C VAL A 801 -15.64 -2.71 -17.44
N GLU A 802 -16.74 -2.70 -16.68
CA GLU A 802 -16.76 -2.06 -15.36
C GLU A 802 -15.81 -2.78 -14.38
N ALA A 803 -15.84 -4.12 -14.34
CA ALA A 803 -14.93 -4.91 -13.52
C ALA A 803 -13.46 -4.74 -13.96
N TRP A 804 -13.21 -4.56 -15.25
CA TRP A 804 -11.88 -4.25 -15.79
C TRP A 804 -11.42 -2.84 -15.43
N MET A 805 -12.29 -1.83 -15.50
CA MET A 805 -11.97 -0.47 -15.02
C MET A 805 -11.61 -0.50 -13.52
N LEU A 806 -12.35 -1.25 -12.70
CA LEU A 806 -12.06 -1.39 -11.27
C LEU A 806 -10.72 -2.09 -10.99
N LEU A 807 -10.27 -3.00 -11.85
CA LEU A 807 -8.92 -3.56 -11.77
C LEU A 807 -7.84 -2.48 -11.96
N HIS A 808 -8.10 -1.55 -12.90
CA HIS A 808 -7.26 -0.43 -13.31
C HIS A 808 -7.61 0.90 -12.65
N VAL A 809 -8.27 0.83 -11.49
CA VAL A 809 -8.45 1.99 -10.62
C VAL A 809 -7.09 2.58 -10.26
N SER A 810 -7.04 3.90 -10.09
CA SER A 810 -5.82 4.64 -9.79
C SER A 810 -6.13 5.82 -8.88
N ARG A 811 -5.10 6.36 -8.24
CA ARG A 811 -5.21 7.65 -7.54
C ARG A 811 -5.15 8.75 -8.59
N VAL A 812 -5.76 9.90 -8.33
CA VAL A 812 -5.53 11.08 -9.19
C VAL A 812 -4.04 11.43 -9.21
N ARG A 813 -3.33 11.21 -8.10
CA ARG A 813 -1.88 11.39 -8.04
C ARG A 813 -1.11 10.53 -9.05
N ASP A 814 -1.58 9.31 -9.34
CA ASP A 814 -0.97 8.46 -10.37
C ASP A 814 -1.15 9.06 -11.76
N VAL A 815 -2.34 9.60 -12.05
CA VAL A 815 -2.61 10.33 -13.29
C VAL A 815 -1.73 11.56 -13.41
N GLU A 816 -1.54 12.34 -12.33
CA GLU A 816 -0.66 13.52 -12.36
C GLU A 816 0.79 13.16 -12.68
N LEU A 817 1.30 12.05 -12.13
CA LEU A 817 2.65 11.56 -12.43
C LEU A 817 2.78 11.13 -13.90
N LEU A 818 1.80 10.39 -14.41
CA LEU A 818 1.79 9.82 -15.76
C LEU A 818 1.45 10.81 -16.89
N SER A 819 0.83 11.95 -16.56
CA SER A 819 0.42 12.96 -17.54
C SER A 819 1.20 14.27 -17.44
N GLY A 820 1.90 14.53 -16.34
CA GLY A 820 2.52 15.83 -16.09
C GLY A 820 1.47 16.94 -15.93
N LEU A 821 0.26 16.60 -15.47
CA LEU A 821 -0.81 17.54 -15.17
C LEU A 821 -0.96 17.72 -13.65
N SER A 822 -1.58 18.82 -13.23
CA SER A 822 -2.04 19.02 -11.85
C SER A 822 -3.49 19.47 -11.81
N PHE A 823 -4.32 18.75 -11.05
CA PHE A 823 -5.77 19.01 -10.95
C PHE A 823 -6.15 19.78 -9.68
N TYR A 824 -7.38 20.31 -9.65
CA TYR A 824 -8.07 20.87 -8.47
C TYR A 824 -7.46 22.11 -7.80
N GLN A 825 -6.58 22.88 -8.46
CA GLN A 825 -5.85 23.99 -7.83
C GLN A 825 -6.72 25.21 -7.45
N ASP A 826 -7.93 25.34 -8.00
CA ASP A 826 -8.69 26.61 -7.94
C ASP A 826 -9.86 26.60 -6.93
N ARG A 827 -10.11 25.50 -6.18
CA ARG A 827 -11.34 25.36 -5.37
C ARG A 827 -11.13 24.97 -3.90
N ILE A 828 -10.33 23.94 -3.63
CA ILE A 828 -10.21 23.33 -2.30
C ILE A 828 -8.84 23.64 -1.69
N SER A 829 -8.71 23.54 -0.37
CA SER A 829 -7.41 23.78 0.29
C SER A 829 -6.35 22.82 -0.25
N VAL A 830 -5.08 23.19 -0.18
CA VAL A 830 -3.99 22.33 -0.67
C VAL A 830 -4.02 20.99 0.08
N GLU A 831 -4.23 21.00 1.40
CA GLU A 831 -4.28 19.81 2.23
C GLU A 831 -5.46 18.88 1.89
N GLU A 832 -6.64 19.42 1.62
CA GLU A 832 -7.79 18.63 1.14
C GLU A 832 -7.53 18.09 -0.27
N THR A 833 -6.88 18.89 -1.12
CA THR A 833 -6.50 18.50 -2.48
C THR A 833 -5.55 17.31 -2.45
N LEU A 834 -4.55 17.31 -1.58
CA LEU A 834 -3.60 16.20 -1.47
C LEU A 834 -4.31 14.92 -1.01
N GLN A 835 -5.18 15.02 0.01
CA GLN A 835 -5.97 13.87 0.47
C GLN A 835 -6.85 13.29 -0.64
N LEU A 836 -7.57 14.15 -1.36
CA LEU A 836 -8.39 13.75 -2.51
C LEU A 836 -7.54 13.09 -3.59
N LYS A 837 -6.33 13.62 -3.86
CA LYS A 837 -5.44 13.09 -4.90
C LYS A 837 -4.80 11.77 -4.55
N THR A 838 -4.51 11.52 -3.28
CA THR A 838 -3.94 10.26 -2.78
C THR A 838 -4.99 9.19 -2.47
N PHE A 839 -6.27 9.58 -2.43
CA PHE A 839 -7.36 8.63 -2.25
C PHE A 839 -7.41 7.65 -3.43
N LEU A 840 -7.56 6.37 -3.11
CA LEU A 840 -7.84 5.31 -4.06
C LEU A 840 -9.20 4.73 -3.69
N TYR A 841 -10.09 4.63 -4.67
CA TYR A 841 -11.41 4.04 -4.48
C TYR A 841 -11.28 2.54 -4.16
N ASP A 842 -11.76 2.14 -3.00
CA ASP A 842 -11.78 0.73 -2.56
C ASP A 842 -12.90 -0.01 -3.31
N VAL A 843 -12.56 -1.15 -3.93
CA VAL A 843 -13.44 -1.97 -4.79
C VAL A 843 -14.14 -3.07 -4.02
#